data_AF-A0AAP0DK89-F1
#
_entry.id   AF-A0AAP0DK89-F1
#
_cell.length_a   1.000
_cell.length_b   1.000
_cell.length_c   1.000
_cell.angle_alpha   90.00
_cell.angle_beta   90.00
_cell.angle_gamma   90.00
#
_symmetry.space_group_name_H-M   'P 1'
#
loop_
_entity.id
_entity.type
_entity.pdbx_description
1 polymer ?
#
loop_
_entity_poly.entity_id
_entity_poly.type
_entity_poly.pdbx_seq_one_letter_code
_entity_poly.pdbx_strand_id
1 'polypeptide(L)'
;MAEGGDWEIHLRTLSSSARDSNFSNDPASDSSLLHSVRKLIQLCKSENSENLIARVYPQLNKIFQRSVSSISQSRSSSGLLLLAILQYFIDYGEFVLHDADPSLRTFFRSCLSREFADPVVAEATLDFLNLNKRKILLTFPTLLPQFYPLMLKLIAWNGEKLEKPFLKVFPGLMSPGSFLPLFISLVDLPVLTVALEKVEKSSGPLIGSSIATIQKSAAPEMLLALMDEAYTGSTIGDGGADSESEESNSITSDPLFLELLKDENDGLAQRHWTSPGMEAALQAATSVPSDRLKQALKMAPRLLDVYFSIALHDVNQSLKCALIPMLLDRNSKLFPDKIFSYEVRKRLLNFMLAAFHQSPEFVAILKKPVVDRLGEAYDSPEKTELALQLCWAIGEHGGGGASHKDAARELFESLELLLYENLSSSRLGVGDSVLGSSSSTVRRSSQSRLLCFVVTAIAKIATHHRELLPRARVSLGKVAHSRISDARVWKRARDYLGLMNEPAICLSVLGPSGPSSGSIQKPGTINWSEGKTKIIANIPFYILGGQEGPPHHDFSLMDILPASFTSQINPTTMVSAAKIKSIDFFRKTPRDLTEASLSGAGISAIAAIIIIFLFGMELHSYLTISTSTAIIIDKSSIEDTVRIDFNISFPFLSCEFASVDNRLNITKTIRKYPINRHLQTKGHEFNSGPITHTPKHDEKVDETYGEGSVALNSHNFDKITHEHQIVVVNFWAPWCHWSRLLRPSWEKAAKVMRQRYSPEHDGRLIVGNVDCTKEADLCQKHHIQGYPTIRIYRKSIDVHDDLGIPVHESYYGDRDTDTLVMKLDDLVSSIGTDSVKRSTGRTLDYTKGRTAPLQEGCRIEGFVWVKKVPGNMIISAFSGSHSFDASRMNMSHVISTLSFGSKITPMMMSDMKRLGPYIGVGHNRLNGQAYMTSLEDRANVTIEHYLQVVKTEVSGLSHNMIENYEYTAHTSLIHSHSIPAAKFHLEFSPMQVLISENSKPFSHFITNLCAIIGGVFTVAGILDSILYNTCKLARKIDLGKNY
;
A
#
# COMPACT_ATOMS: atom_id res chain seq x y z
N MET A 1 -6.78 2.64 -85.82
CA MET A 1 -6.83 1.39 -85.05
C MET A 1 -5.54 1.27 -84.24
N ALA A 2 -5.59 0.67 -83.05
CA ALA A 2 -4.46 0.39 -82.15
C ALA A 2 -3.88 1.55 -81.28
N GLU A 3 -4.72 2.21 -80.46
CA GLU A 3 -4.26 2.92 -79.22
C GLU A 3 -5.16 2.66 -77.98
N GLY A 4 -6.12 1.72 -78.06
CA GLY A 4 -6.81 1.18 -76.89
C GLY A 4 -6.36 -0.27 -76.70
N GLY A 5 -5.62 -0.58 -75.62
CA GLY A 5 -4.97 -1.88 -75.48
C GLY A 5 -4.63 -2.30 -74.05
N ASP A 6 -3.77 -1.57 -73.34
CA ASP A 6 -3.11 -2.08 -72.12
C ASP A 6 -4.03 -2.05 -70.88
N TRP A 7 -4.65 -0.90 -70.56
CA TRP A 7 -5.49 -0.78 -69.36
C TRP A 7 -6.81 -1.57 -69.45
N GLU A 8 -7.37 -1.77 -70.64
CA GLU A 8 -8.60 -2.55 -70.80
C GLU A 8 -8.42 -4.03 -70.41
N ILE A 9 -7.26 -4.63 -70.70
CA ILE A 9 -6.97 -6.02 -70.35
C ILE A 9 -6.99 -6.17 -68.83
N HIS A 10 -6.26 -5.31 -68.13
CA HIS A 10 -6.23 -5.31 -66.66
C HIS A 10 -7.59 -4.98 -66.04
N LEU A 11 -8.36 -4.03 -66.61
CA LEU A 11 -9.69 -3.71 -66.11
C LEU A 11 -10.67 -4.87 -66.30
N ARG A 12 -10.55 -5.65 -67.39
CA ARG A 12 -11.31 -6.89 -67.58
C ARG A 12 -10.98 -7.91 -66.50
N THR A 13 -9.70 -8.13 -66.19
CA THR A 13 -9.25 -9.02 -65.09
C THR A 13 -9.83 -8.59 -63.73
N LEU A 14 -9.79 -7.29 -63.41
CA LEU A 14 -10.45 -6.78 -62.20
C LEU A 14 -11.97 -7.04 -62.23
N SER A 15 -12.63 -6.79 -63.37
CA SER A 15 -14.07 -6.97 -63.50
C SER A 15 -14.52 -8.44 -63.43
N SER A 16 -13.69 -9.41 -63.82
CA SER A 16 -13.97 -10.84 -63.62
C SER A 16 -13.83 -11.23 -62.15
N SER A 17 -12.76 -10.79 -61.48
CA SER A 17 -12.50 -11.10 -60.07
C SER A 17 -13.41 -10.33 -59.10
N ALA A 18 -14.13 -9.31 -59.59
CA ALA A 18 -15.17 -8.58 -58.85
C ALA A 18 -16.59 -9.19 -58.96
N ARG A 19 -16.82 -10.24 -59.76
CA ARG A 19 -18.16 -10.86 -59.93
C ARG A 19 -18.51 -11.86 -58.85
N ASP A 20 -19.61 -11.63 -58.14
CA ASP A 20 -20.13 -12.55 -57.13
C ASP A 20 -20.65 -13.83 -57.79
N SER A 21 -19.92 -14.94 -57.63
CA SER A 21 -20.34 -16.25 -58.11
C SER A 21 -19.87 -17.34 -57.15
N ASN A 22 -20.70 -18.37 -56.95
CA ASN A 22 -20.43 -19.46 -56.00
C ASN A 22 -19.19 -20.33 -56.33
N PHE A 23 -18.52 -20.05 -57.46
CA PHE A 23 -17.31 -20.73 -57.93
C PHE A 23 -16.09 -19.79 -58.07
N SER A 24 -16.20 -18.50 -57.71
CA SER A 24 -15.04 -17.61 -57.82
C SER A 24 -14.01 -17.93 -56.73
N ASN A 25 -12.81 -18.30 -57.15
CA ASN A 25 -11.66 -18.48 -56.26
C ASN A 25 -11.41 -17.25 -55.38
N ASP A 26 -10.77 -17.48 -54.23
CA ASP A 26 -10.35 -16.41 -53.31
C ASP A 26 -9.47 -15.38 -54.05
N PRO A 27 -9.77 -14.07 -54.00
CA PRO A 27 -9.03 -13.07 -54.79
C PRO A 27 -7.51 -13.02 -54.53
N ALA A 28 -7.05 -13.46 -53.34
CA ALA A 28 -5.63 -13.55 -53.01
C ALA A 28 -4.90 -14.75 -53.65
N SER A 29 -5.65 -15.74 -54.17
CA SER A 29 -5.07 -16.90 -54.87
C SER A 29 -4.70 -16.63 -56.33
N ASP A 30 -5.20 -15.53 -56.92
CA ASP A 30 -4.90 -15.12 -58.30
C ASP A 30 -3.73 -14.13 -58.34
N SER A 31 -2.54 -14.64 -58.69
CA SER A 31 -1.33 -13.82 -58.83
C SER A 31 -1.41 -12.78 -59.95
N SER A 32 -2.29 -12.97 -60.94
CA SER A 32 -2.49 -12.03 -62.05
C SER A 32 -3.29 -10.79 -61.62
N LEU A 33 -4.11 -10.91 -60.56
CA LEU A 33 -4.92 -9.83 -60.02
C LEU A 33 -4.05 -8.75 -59.37
N LEU A 34 -3.09 -9.13 -58.51
CA LEU A 34 -2.16 -8.20 -57.87
C LEU A 34 -1.33 -7.41 -58.89
N HIS A 35 -0.85 -8.08 -59.94
CA HIS A 35 -0.13 -7.42 -61.04
C HIS A 35 -1.04 -6.42 -61.77
N SER A 36 -2.26 -6.82 -62.11
CA SER A 36 -3.24 -5.97 -62.81
C SER A 36 -3.66 -4.74 -61.99
N VAL A 37 -3.86 -4.88 -60.67
CA VAL A 37 -4.14 -3.76 -59.77
C VAL A 37 -2.96 -2.78 -59.74
N ARG A 38 -1.73 -3.26 -59.54
CA ARG A 38 -0.53 -2.40 -59.51
C ARG A 38 -0.32 -1.64 -60.83
N LYS A 39 -0.50 -2.32 -61.96
CA LYS A 39 -0.36 -1.74 -63.30
C LYS A 39 -1.44 -0.68 -63.59
N LEU A 40 -2.69 -0.91 -63.19
CA LEU A 40 -3.76 0.10 -63.32
C LEU A 40 -3.50 1.33 -62.44
N ILE A 41 -3.01 1.15 -61.20
CA ILE A 41 -2.63 2.28 -60.33
C ILE A 41 -1.49 3.09 -60.96
N GLN A 42 -0.50 2.42 -61.58
CA GLN A 42 0.58 3.08 -62.31
C GLN A 42 0.06 3.86 -63.52
N LEU A 43 -0.87 3.29 -64.30
CA LEU A 43 -1.46 3.96 -65.46
C LEU A 43 -2.32 5.17 -65.05
N CYS A 44 -3.08 5.08 -63.96
CA CYS A 44 -3.78 6.24 -63.38
C CYS A 44 -2.79 7.36 -63.03
N LYS A 45 -1.60 7.03 -62.50
CA LYS A 45 -0.55 8.00 -62.15
C LYS A 45 0.15 8.60 -63.37
N SER A 46 0.31 7.87 -64.47
CA SER A 46 0.99 8.37 -65.67
C SER A 46 0.07 9.13 -66.64
N GLU A 47 -1.19 8.71 -66.75
CA GLU A 47 -2.15 9.30 -67.69
C GLU A 47 -3.00 10.42 -67.06
N ASN A 48 -3.09 10.47 -65.72
CA ASN A 48 -3.91 11.43 -64.94
C ASN A 48 -5.36 11.57 -65.47
N SER A 49 -5.92 10.48 -65.98
CA SER A 49 -7.22 10.45 -66.65
C SER A 49 -8.37 10.25 -65.65
N GLU A 50 -9.13 11.31 -65.41
CA GLU A 50 -10.32 11.33 -64.54
C GLU A 50 -11.31 10.19 -64.85
N ASN A 51 -11.52 9.89 -66.13
CA ASN A 51 -12.43 8.84 -66.61
C ASN A 51 -11.90 7.43 -66.27
N LEU A 52 -10.58 7.22 -66.30
CA LEU A 52 -9.97 5.95 -65.89
C LEU A 52 -10.13 5.75 -64.37
N ILE A 53 -9.84 6.79 -63.58
CA ILE A 53 -9.97 6.79 -62.12
C ILE A 53 -11.43 6.48 -61.69
N ALA A 54 -12.41 7.14 -62.31
CA ALA A 54 -13.83 6.89 -62.04
C ALA A 54 -14.28 5.45 -62.39
N ARG A 55 -13.70 4.82 -63.43
CA ARG A 55 -14.03 3.43 -63.84
C ARG A 55 -13.33 2.36 -63.01
N VAL A 56 -12.12 2.63 -62.53
CA VAL A 56 -11.31 1.68 -61.75
C VAL A 56 -11.84 1.56 -60.31
N TYR A 57 -12.24 2.68 -59.69
CA TYR A 57 -12.65 2.71 -58.27
C TYR A 57 -13.75 1.69 -57.88
N PRO A 58 -14.89 1.57 -58.60
CA PRO A 58 -15.95 0.64 -58.21
C PRO A 58 -15.53 -0.83 -58.25
N GLN A 59 -14.58 -1.20 -59.12
CA GLN A 59 -14.05 -2.55 -59.20
C GLN A 59 -13.08 -2.82 -58.04
N LEU A 60 -12.18 -1.87 -57.75
CA LEU A 60 -11.25 -1.97 -56.61
C LEU A 60 -11.99 -2.03 -55.26
N ASN A 61 -13.05 -1.24 -55.06
CA ASN A 61 -13.83 -1.30 -53.82
C ASN A 61 -14.54 -2.65 -53.67
N LYS A 62 -15.14 -3.20 -54.73
CA LYS A 62 -15.73 -4.56 -54.70
C LYS A 62 -14.70 -5.64 -54.37
N ILE A 63 -13.53 -5.60 -54.99
CA ILE A 63 -12.42 -6.54 -54.69
C ILE A 63 -11.98 -6.38 -53.23
N PHE A 64 -11.84 -5.15 -52.73
CA PHE A 64 -11.48 -4.88 -51.33
C PHE A 64 -12.46 -5.51 -50.34
N GLN A 65 -13.76 -5.25 -50.49
CA GLN A 65 -14.78 -5.82 -49.59
C GLN A 65 -14.80 -7.35 -49.65
N ARG A 66 -14.66 -7.92 -50.84
CA ARG A 66 -14.61 -9.37 -51.03
C ARG A 66 -13.39 -10.02 -50.40
N SER A 67 -12.19 -9.49 -50.67
CA SER A 67 -10.96 -9.94 -50.01
C SER A 67 -11.09 -9.84 -48.49
N VAL A 68 -11.59 -8.73 -47.95
CA VAL A 68 -11.82 -8.61 -46.50
C VAL A 68 -12.75 -9.70 -45.96
N SER A 69 -13.84 -10.02 -46.68
CA SER A 69 -14.76 -11.08 -46.28
C SER A 69 -14.17 -12.50 -46.35
N SER A 70 -13.27 -12.77 -47.31
CA SER A 70 -12.65 -14.10 -47.51
C SER A 70 -11.45 -14.37 -46.61
N ILE A 71 -10.84 -13.35 -45.98
CA ILE A 71 -9.71 -13.52 -45.03
C ILE A 71 -9.99 -14.60 -43.97
N SER A 72 -11.23 -14.77 -43.49
CA SER A 72 -11.60 -15.84 -42.52
C SER A 72 -11.37 -17.27 -43.01
N GLN A 73 -11.43 -17.50 -44.32
CA GLN A 73 -11.40 -18.83 -44.95
C GLN A 73 -10.20 -19.02 -45.90
N SER A 74 -9.49 -17.93 -46.23
CA SER A 74 -8.34 -17.92 -47.12
C SER A 74 -7.12 -18.67 -46.57
N ARG A 75 -6.35 -19.28 -47.47
CA ARG A 75 -5.01 -19.84 -47.21
C ARG A 75 -3.87 -19.01 -47.85
N SER A 76 -4.19 -17.89 -48.51
CA SER A 76 -3.25 -17.06 -49.28
C SER A 76 -3.19 -15.64 -48.72
N SER A 77 -1.98 -15.07 -48.61
CA SER A 77 -1.81 -13.74 -48.01
C SER A 77 -2.48 -12.64 -48.84
N SER A 78 -3.46 -11.98 -48.23
CA SER A 78 -4.26 -10.93 -48.85
C SER A 78 -3.60 -9.54 -48.72
N GLY A 79 -2.62 -9.39 -47.83
CA GLY A 79 -2.04 -8.11 -47.44
C GLY A 79 -1.45 -7.32 -48.60
N LEU A 80 -0.72 -7.95 -49.51
CA LEU A 80 -0.10 -7.26 -50.66
C LEU A 80 -1.13 -6.69 -51.66
N LEU A 81 -2.27 -7.36 -51.82
CA LEU A 81 -3.38 -6.91 -52.66
C LEU A 81 -4.13 -5.75 -51.98
N LEU A 82 -4.45 -5.90 -50.71
CA LEU A 82 -5.14 -4.86 -49.94
C LEU A 82 -4.30 -3.58 -49.81
N LEU A 83 -2.99 -3.67 -49.55
CA LEU A 83 -2.08 -2.52 -49.53
C LEU A 83 -2.03 -1.78 -50.88
N ALA A 84 -2.06 -2.51 -52.01
CA ALA A 84 -2.13 -1.89 -53.33
C ALA A 84 -3.45 -1.12 -53.52
N ILE A 85 -4.58 -1.69 -53.10
CA ILE A 85 -5.89 -1.00 -53.16
C ILE A 85 -5.93 0.22 -52.22
N LEU A 86 -5.37 0.11 -51.00
CA LEU A 86 -5.28 1.23 -50.06
C LEU A 86 -4.42 2.37 -50.60
N GLN A 87 -3.35 2.08 -51.35
CA GLN A 87 -2.56 3.12 -52.03
C GLN A 87 -3.42 3.92 -53.02
N TYR A 88 -4.32 3.24 -53.74
CA TYR A 88 -5.27 3.91 -54.63
C TYR A 88 -6.26 4.79 -53.85
N PHE A 89 -6.79 4.33 -52.72
CA PHE A 89 -7.68 5.14 -51.87
C PHE A 89 -6.97 6.35 -51.25
N ILE A 90 -5.69 6.24 -50.87
CA ILE A 90 -4.90 7.38 -50.35
C ILE A 90 -4.51 8.38 -51.46
N ASP A 91 -4.35 7.93 -52.71
CA ASP A 91 -3.95 8.80 -53.82
C ASP A 91 -5.12 9.48 -54.53
N TYR A 92 -6.29 8.83 -54.59
CA TYR A 92 -7.45 9.33 -55.34
C TYR A 92 -8.76 9.41 -54.54
N GLY A 93 -8.76 9.11 -53.24
CA GLY A 93 -9.96 9.08 -52.40
C GLY A 93 -10.78 10.37 -52.44
N GLU A 94 -10.12 11.53 -52.35
CA GLU A 94 -10.78 12.85 -52.45
C GLU A 94 -11.48 13.06 -53.80
N PHE A 95 -10.86 12.60 -54.90
CA PHE A 95 -11.43 12.72 -56.26
C PHE A 95 -12.68 11.85 -56.46
N VAL A 96 -12.70 10.64 -55.88
CA VAL A 96 -13.85 9.71 -55.96
C VAL A 96 -14.82 9.83 -54.78
N LEU A 97 -14.66 10.83 -53.91
CA LEU A 97 -15.43 11.05 -52.68
C LEU A 97 -15.46 9.83 -51.74
N HIS A 98 -14.36 9.08 -51.66
CA HIS A 98 -14.20 7.90 -50.80
C HIS A 98 -13.35 8.23 -49.57
N ASP A 99 -13.93 8.05 -48.39
CA ASP A 99 -13.18 8.09 -47.12
C ASP A 99 -12.35 6.81 -46.95
N ALA A 100 -11.02 6.96 -46.87
CA ALA A 100 -10.10 5.86 -46.70
C ALA A 100 -9.98 5.37 -45.25
N ASP A 101 -10.44 6.13 -44.24
CA ASP A 101 -10.29 5.77 -42.82
C ASP A 101 -10.91 4.40 -42.47
N PRO A 102 -12.16 4.07 -42.85
CA PRO A 102 -12.75 2.77 -42.55
C PRO A 102 -12.01 1.63 -43.25
N SER A 103 -11.55 1.83 -44.49
CA SER A 103 -10.74 0.86 -45.24
C SER A 103 -9.40 0.60 -44.56
N LEU A 104 -8.71 1.66 -44.11
CA LEU A 104 -7.45 1.55 -43.38
C LEU A 104 -7.64 0.80 -42.06
N ARG A 105 -8.60 1.20 -41.22
CA ARG A 105 -8.89 0.51 -39.95
C ARG A 105 -9.26 -0.97 -40.15
N THR A 106 -10.00 -1.27 -41.21
CA THR A 106 -10.36 -2.66 -41.57
C THR A 106 -9.13 -3.49 -41.95
N PHE A 107 -8.18 -2.93 -42.70
CA PHE A 107 -6.93 -3.62 -43.02
C PHE A 107 -6.11 -3.95 -41.75
N PHE A 108 -5.92 -2.99 -40.85
CA PHE A 108 -5.20 -3.24 -39.59
C PHE A 108 -5.92 -4.29 -38.73
N ARG A 109 -7.23 -4.14 -38.52
CA ARG A 109 -8.04 -5.03 -37.67
C ARG A 109 -8.22 -6.45 -38.20
N SER A 110 -8.35 -6.63 -39.51
CA SER A 110 -8.78 -7.92 -40.11
C SER A 110 -7.70 -8.63 -40.92
N CYS A 111 -6.79 -7.90 -41.58
CA CYS A 111 -5.71 -8.50 -42.37
C CYS A 111 -4.40 -8.53 -41.58
N LEU A 112 -3.90 -7.35 -41.16
CA LEU A 112 -2.59 -7.25 -40.53
C LEU A 112 -2.53 -7.97 -39.17
N SER A 113 -3.62 -7.99 -38.40
CA SER A 113 -3.76 -8.80 -37.17
C SER A 113 -3.51 -10.31 -37.35
N ARG A 114 -3.53 -10.81 -38.60
CA ARG A 114 -3.33 -12.21 -38.98
C ARG A 114 -2.11 -12.44 -39.87
N GLU A 115 -1.65 -11.39 -40.55
CA GLU A 115 -0.52 -11.44 -41.49
C GLU A 115 0.72 -10.68 -40.98
N PHE A 116 0.71 -10.11 -39.75
CA PHE A 116 1.90 -9.45 -39.15
C PHE A 116 3.12 -10.38 -39.04
N ALA A 117 2.88 -11.70 -39.01
CA ALA A 117 3.89 -12.73 -38.93
C ALA A 117 4.52 -13.07 -40.30
N ASP A 118 3.92 -12.64 -41.41
CA ASP A 118 4.49 -12.76 -42.77
C ASP A 118 5.47 -11.59 -43.00
N PRO A 119 6.78 -11.85 -43.19
CA PRO A 119 7.78 -10.80 -43.34
C PRO A 119 7.56 -9.94 -44.60
N VAL A 120 6.96 -10.48 -45.66
CA VAL A 120 6.72 -9.76 -46.92
C VAL A 120 5.56 -8.77 -46.74
N VAL A 121 4.51 -9.17 -46.02
CA VAL A 121 3.38 -8.28 -45.69
C VAL A 121 3.80 -7.25 -44.64
N ALA A 122 4.61 -7.64 -43.66
CA ALA A 122 5.15 -6.73 -42.65
C ALA A 122 6.04 -5.63 -43.26
N GLU A 123 6.99 -6.00 -44.15
CA GLU A 123 7.84 -5.06 -44.88
C GLU A 123 7.02 -4.12 -45.76
N ALA A 124 6.14 -4.66 -46.60
CA ALA A 124 5.27 -3.87 -47.48
C ALA A 124 4.34 -2.91 -46.70
N THR A 125 3.89 -3.30 -45.51
CA THR A 125 3.10 -2.43 -44.62
C THR A 125 3.93 -1.25 -44.12
N LEU A 126 5.16 -1.48 -43.67
CA LEU A 126 6.04 -0.40 -43.21
C LEU A 126 6.46 0.53 -44.35
N ASP A 127 6.69 0.01 -45.55
CA ASP A 127 6.98 0.82 -46.73
C ASP A 127 5.78 1.68 -47.16
N PHE A 128 4.57 1.11 -47.17
CA PHE A 128 3.32 1.84 -47.40
C PHE A 128 3.13 2.98 -46.38
N LEU A 129 3.34 2.70 -45.09
CA LEU A 129 3.24 3.71 -44.04
C LEU A 129 4.32 4.79 -44.15
N ASN A 130 5.55 4.44 -44.55
CA ASN A 130 6.63 5.39 -44.76
C ASN A 130 6.40 6.29 -45.98
N LEU A 131 5.94 5.72 -47.10
CA LEU A 131 5.61 6.44 -48.33
C LEU A 131 4.50 7.47 -48.09
N ASN A 132 3.45 7.08 -47.37
CA ASN A 132 2.27 7.91 -47.14
C ASN A 132 2.28 8.67 -45.80
N LYS A 133 3.39 8.62 -45.04
CA LYS A 133 3.49 9.11 -43.64
C LYS A 133 2.86 10.49 -43.41
N ARG A 134 3.14 11.46 -44.29
CA ARG A 134 2.60 12.82 -44.17
C ARG A 134 1.08 12.87 -44.32
N LYS A 135 0.52 12.19 -45.34
CA LYS A 135 -0.94 12.10 -45.56
C LYS A 135 -1.60 11.41 -44.36
N ILE A 136 -1.07 10.25 -43.94
CA ILE A 136 -1.66 9.46 -42.85
C ILE A 136 -1.68 10.23 -41.53
N LEU A 137 -0.59 10.91 -41.15
CA LEU A 137 -0.53 11.65 -39.88
C LEU A 137 -1.37 12.94 -39.88
N LEU A 138 -1.63 13.55 -41.04
CA LEU A 138 -2.47 14.75 -41.14
C LEU A 138 -3.96 14.40 -41.24
N THR A 139 -4.32 13.43 -42.08
CA THR A 139 -5.72 13.08 -42.37
C THR A 139 -6.29 12.05 -41.39
N PHE A 140 -5.47 11.11 -40.88
CA PHE A 140 -5.90 10.00 -40.01
C PHE A 140 -5.08 9.93 -38.70
N PRO A 141 -5.00 11.01 -37.91
CA PRO A 141 -4.08 11.14 -36.77
C PRO A 141 -4.28 10.10 -35.66
N THR A 142 -5.46 9.46 -35.58
CA THR A 142 -5.78 8.43 -34.57
C THR A 142 -5.46 6.99 -35.02
N LEU A 143 -5.19 6.75 -36.31
CA LEU A 143 -5.01 5.39 -36.85
C LEU A 143 -3.80 4.69 -36.22
N LEU A 144 -2.62 5.29 -36.33
CA LEU A 144 -1.37 4.73 -35.81
C LEU A 144 -1.34 4.67 -34.26
N PRO A 145 -1.84 5.67 -33.51
CA PRO A 145 -2.02 5.57 -32.07
C PRO A 145 -3.02 4.52 -31.58
N GLN A 146 -4.02 4.15 -32.40
CA GLN A 146 -4.96 3.08 -32.06
C GLN A 146 -4.33 1.70 -32.26
N PHE A 147 -3.63 1.47 -33.37
CA PHE A 147 -3.05 0.16 -33.71
C PHE A 147 -1.57 0.01 -33.31
N TYR A 148 -1.06 0.83 -32.39
CA TYR A 148 0.32 0.69 -31.91
C TYR A 148 0.64 -0.72 -31.34
N PRO A 149 -0.27 -1.44 -30.65
CA PRO A 149 0.04 -2.78 -30.13
C PRO A 149 0.33 -3.78 -31.26
N LEU A 150 -0.48 -3.75 -32.32
CA LEU A 150 -0.23 -4.54 -33.54
C LEU A 150 1.07 -4.14 -34.25
N MET A 151 1.42 -2.85 -34.26
CA MET A 151 2.73 -2.39 -34.75
C MET A 151 3.89 -2.93 -33.91
N LEU A 152 3.73 -3.06 -32.59
CA LEU A 152 4.71 -3.70 -31.72
C LEU A 152 4.80 -5.23 -31.93
N LYS A 153 3.68 -5.93 -32.19
CA LYS A 153 3.70 -7.36 -32.58
C LYS A 153 4.47 -7.58 -33.89
N LEU A 154 4.21 -6.76 -34.91
CA LEU A 154 4.88 -6.82 -36.21
C LEU A 154 6.40 -6.75 -36.04
N ILE A 155 6.91 -5.77 -35.27
CA ILE A 155 8.35 -5.61 -35.07
C ILE A 155 8.94 -6.64 -34.09
N ALA A 156 8.20 -7.08 -33.07
CA ALA A 156 8.62 -8.15 -32.15
C ALA A 156 8.82 -9.50 -32.86
N TRP A 157 8.02 -9.79 -33.89
CA TRP A 157 8.08 -11.03 -34.64
C TRP A 157 9.15 -11.04 -35.75
N ASN A 158 9.24 -9.94 -36.50
CA ASN A 158 10.13 -9.83 -37.67
C ASN A 158 11.54 -9.29 -37.36
N GLY A 159 11.73 -8.70 -36.17
CA GLY A 159 13.05 -8.39 -35.61
C GLY A 159 13.82 -7.25 -36.29
N GLU A 160 15.15 -7.29 -36.16
CA GLU A 160 16.07 -6.18 -36.45
C GLU A 160 16.07 -5.78 -37.93
N LYS A 161 15.68 -6.69 -38.85
CA LYS A 161 15.54 -6.40 -40.29
C LYS A 161 14.60 -5.24 -40.57
N LEU A 162 13.49 -5.16 -39.83
CA LEU A 162 12.46 -4.12 -40.00
C LEU A 162 12.61 -2.94 -39.03
N GLU A 163 13.64 -2.92 -38.18
CA GLU A 163 13.83 -1.84 -37.19
C GLU A 163 14.02 -0.47 -37.86
N LYS A 164 14.85 -0.39 -38.91
CA LYS A 164 15.11 0.87 -39.63
C LYS A 164 13.86 1.48 -40.29
N PRO A 165 13.04 0.75 -41.07
CA PRO A 165 11.78 1.30 -41.57
C PRO A 165 10.74 1.54 -40.47
N PHE A 166 10.72 0.72 -39.40
CA PHE A 166 9.83 0.91 -38.25
C PHE A 166 10.12 2.22 -37.49
N LEU A 167 11.39 2.52 -37.20
CA LEU A 167 11.83 3.74 -36.51
C LEU A 167 11.39 5.04 -37.22
N LYS A 168 11.21 5.01 -38.54
CA LYS A 168 10.67 6.15 -39.30
C LYS A 168 9.17 6.35 -39.06
N VAL A 169 8.40 5.28 -38.86
CA VAL A 169 6.96 5.32 -38.55
C VAL A 169 6.71 5.59 -37.06
N PHE A 170 7.58 5.08 -36.18
CA PHE A 170 7.46 5.07 -34.72
C PHE A 170 6.97 6.38 -34.06
N PRO A 171 7.45 7.59 -34.43
CA PRO A 171 6.93 8.84 -33.86
C PRO A 171 5.41 9.03 -34.06
N GLY A 172 4.85 8.46 -35.13
CA GLY A 172 3.42 8.48 -35.43
C GLY A 172 2.56 7.60 -34.53
N LEU A 173 3.16 6.74 -33.71
CA LEU A 173 2.45 5.95 -32.69
C LEU A 173 2.14 6.79 -31.44
N MET A 174 2.80 7.95 -31.27
CA MET A 174 2.71 8.79 -30.07
C MET A 174 1.60 9.83 -30.20
N SER A 175 0.63 9.79 -29.29
CA SER A 175 -0.46 10.76 -29.13
C SER A 175 -0.82 10.90 -27.65
N PRO A 176 -1.62 11.89 -27.23
CA PRO A 176 -2.05 12.01 -25.83
C PRO A 176 -2.72 10.75 -25.25
N GLY A 177 -3.45 9.98 -26.08
CA GLY A 177 -4.12 8.74 -25.68
C GLY A 177 -3.29 7.45 -25.78
N SER A 178 -2.14 7.49 -26.47
CA SER A 178 -1.23 6.34 -26.62
C SER A 178 0.11 6.51 -25.91
N PHE A 179 0.49 7.73 -25.53
CA PHE A 179 1.81 8.05 -24.95
C PHE A 179 2.16 7.19 -23.73
N LEU A 180 1.26 7.11 -22.74
CA LEU A 180 1.50 6.37 -21.50
C LEU A 180 1.37 4.84 -21.71
N PRO A 181 0.33 4.29 -22.38
CA PRO A 181 0.28 2.86 -22.72
C PRO A 181 1.47 2.35 -23.54
N LEU A 182 1.94 3.15 -24.50
CA LEU A 182 3.07 2.81 -25.38
C LEU A 182 4.37 2.63 -24.58
N PHE A 183 4.64 3.46 -23.57
CA PHE A 183 5.82 3.27 -22.70
C PHE A 183 5.83 1.87 -22.07
N ILE A 184 4.70 1.44 -21.51
CA ILE A 184 4.61 0.15 -20.83
C ILE A 184 4.85 -0.98 -21.85
N SER A 185 4.16 -0.95 -22.99
CA SER A 185 4.36 -1.94 -24.06
C SER A 185 5.78 -1.94 -24.69
N LEU A 186 6.54 -0.84 -24.60
CA LEU A 186 7.95 -0.80 -25.04
C LEU A 186 8.90 -1.46 -24.06
N VAL A 187 8.70 -1.25 -22.75
CA VAL A 187 9.44 -1.99 -21.70
C VAL A 187 9.09 -3.48 -21.75
N ASP A 188 7.85 -3.80 -22.10
CA ASP A 188 7.31 -5.16 -22.13
C ASP A 188 7.55 -5.88 -23.47
N LEU A 189 8.24 -5.25 -24.44
CA LEU A 189 8.47 -5.84 -25.77
C LEU A 189 9.10 -7.25 -25.73
N PRO A 190 10.08 -7.57 -24.85
CA PRO A 190 10.58 -8.94 -24.71
C PRO A 190 9.52 -9.93 -24.17
N VAL A 191 8.63 -9.47 -23.28
CA VAL A 191 7.51 -10.27 -22.74
C VAL A 191 6.49 -10.55 -23.85
N LEU A 192 6.20 -9.56 -24.71
CA LEU A 192 5.37 -9.73 -25.89
C LEU A 192 5.97 -10.77 -26.87
N THR A 193 7.30 -10.77 -27.07
CA THR A 193 7.96 -11.80 -27.89
C THR A 193 7.76 -13.20 -27.30
N VAL A 194 7.96 -13.38 -25.99
CA VAL A 194 7.72 -14.67 -25.30
C VAL A 194 6.25 -15.09 -25.39
N ALA A 195 5.31 -14.14 -25.28
CA ALA A 195 3.89 -14.39 -25.45
C ALA A 195 3.56 -14.94 -26.85
N LEU A 196 4.05 -14.28 -27.91
CA LEU A 196 3.81 -14.70 -29.29
C LEU A 196 4.43 -16.07 -29.59
N GLU A 197 5.66 -16.34 -29.11
CA GLU A 197 6.30 -17.65 -29.26
C GLU A 197 5.55 -18.77 -28.53
N LYS A 198 4.91 -18.46 -27.39
CA LYS A 198 4.08 -19.42 -26.66
C LYS A 198 2.78 -19.75 -27.40
N VAL A 199 2.16 -18.77 -28.05
CA VAL A 199 0.99 -18.99 -28.93
C VAL A 199 1.38 -19.81 -30.18
N GLU A 200 2.56 -19.56 -30.78
CA GLU A 200 3.05 -20.36 -31.90
C GLU A 200 3.26 -21.83 -31.50
N LYS A 201 3.81 -22.08 -30.30
CA LYS A 201 3.97 -23.43 -29.75
C LYS A 201 2.65 -24.13 -29.44
N SER A 202 1.65 -23.43 -28.91
CA SER A 202 0.35 -24.03 -28.54
C SER A 202 -0.61 -24.22 -29.71
N SER A 203 -0.45 -23.47 -30.80
CA SER A 203 -1.51 -23.32 -31.82
C SER A 203 -1.00 -23.39 -33.26
N GLY A 204 0.28 -23.69 -33.47
CA GLY A 204 0.90 -23.76 -34.78
C GLY A 204 1.27 -22.39 -35.35
N PRO A 205 1.59 -22.30 -36.65
CA PRO A 205 2.13 -21.07 -37.24
C PRO A 205 1.15 -19.89 -37.12
N LEU A 206 1.67 -18.74 -36.70
CA LEU A 206 0.90 -17.48 -36.58
C LEU A 206 0.53 -16.85 -37.93
N ILE A 207 0.99 -17.42 -39.06
CA ILE A 207 0.71 -16.91 -40.40
C ILE A 207 -0.71 -17.30 -40.79
N GLY A 208 -1.59 -16.31 -40.93
CA GLY A 208 -2.98 -16.49 -41.36
C GLY A 208 -3.95 -16.85 -40.25
N SER A 209 -3.50 -17.11 -39.02
CA SER A 209 -4.38 -17.36 -37.87
C SER A 209 -4.65 -16.05 -37.09
N SER A 210 -5.88 -15.86 -36.59
CA SER A 210 -6.16 -14.74 -35.68
C SER A 210 -5.99 -15.20 -34.25
N ILE A 211 -5.20 -14.48 -33.46
CA ILE A 211 -4.99 -14.77 -32.03
C ILE A 211 -6.33 -14.74 -31.28
N ALA A 212 -7.25 -13.84 -31.66
CA ALA A 212 -8.61 -13.78 -31.12
C ALA A 212 -9.51 -14.96 -31.52
N THR A 213 -9.24 -15.65 -32.64
CA THR A 213 -9.93 -16.90 -32.99
C THR A 213 -9.34 -18.10 -32.25
N ILE A 214 -8.01 -18.14 -32.08
CA ILE A 214 -7.31 -19.17 -31.30
C ILE A 214 -7.78 -19.16 -29.83
N GLN A 215 -7.93 -17.97 -29.23
CA GLN A 215 -8.45 -17.82 -27.87
C GLN A 215 -9.90 -18.31 -27.73
N LYS A 216 -10.74 -18.13 -28.76
CA LYS A 216 -12.14 -18.63 -28.74
C LYS A 216 -12.25 -20.14 -28.94
N SER A 217 -11.34 -20.77 -29.68
CA SER A 217 -11.33 -22.22 -29.87
C SER A 217 -10.84 -23.03 -28.66
N ALA A 218 -10.22 -22.40 -27.66
CA ALA A 218 -9.78 -23.07 -26.43
C ALA A 218 -10.90 -23.24 -25.38
N ALA A 219 -11.99 -22.47 -25.47
CA ALA A 219 -13.10 -22.53 -24.52
C ALA A 219 -13.88 -23.87 -24.50
N PRO A 220 -14.12 -24.57 -25.63
CA PRO A 220 -14.76 -25.88 -25.64
C PRO A 220 -13.93 -27.00 -25.01
N GLU A 221 -12.60 -26.97 -25.18
CA GLU A 221 -11.69 -27.98 -24.61
C GLU A 221 -11.64 -27.89 -23.08
N MET A 222 -11.65 -26.68 -22.52
CA MET A 222 -11.77 -26.46 -21.07
C MET A 222 -13.09 -27.00 -20.49
N LEU A 223 -14.17 -26.94 -21.28
CA LEU A 223 -15.49 -27.43 -20.89
C LEU A 223 -15.56 -28.96 -20.94
N LEU A 224 -14.88 -29.58 -21.91
CA LEU A 224 -14.67 -31.04 -21.96
C LEU A 224 -13.81 -31.54 -20.79
N ALA A 225 -12.71 -30.86 -20.46
CA ALA A 225 -11.85 -31.23 -19.33
C ALA A 225 -12.59 -31.17 -17.98
N LEU A 226 -13.36 -30.10 -17.75
CA LEU A 226 -14.21 -29.97 -16.54
C LEU A 226 -15.33 -31.02 -16.48
N MET A 227 -15.82 -31.50 -17.63
CA MET A 227 -16.80 -32.59 -17.68
C MET A 227 -16.16 -33.94 -17.33
N ASP A 228 -14.91 -34.19 -17.75
CA ASP A 228 -14.19 -35.44 -17.47
C ASP A 228 -13.79 -35.56 -15.99
N GLU A 229 -13.37 -34.45 -15.37
CA GLU A 229 -13.08 -34.35 -13.93
C GLU A 229 -14.35 -34.62 -13.08
N ALA A 230 -15.50 -34.09 -13.50
CA ALA A 230 -16.79 -34.32 -12.86
C ALA A 230 -17.35 -35.74 -13.05
N TYR A 231 -16.90 -36.48 -14.07
CA TYR A 231 -17.41 -37.83 -14.38
C TYR A 231 -16.52 -38.97 -13.85
N THR A 232 -15.23 -38.71 -13.62
CA THR A 232 -14.26 -39.74 -13.19
C THR A 232 -13.96 -39.72 -11.69
N GLY A 233 -14.18 -38.61 -10.99
CA GLY A 233 -14.17 -38.56 -9.51
C GLY A 233 -12.84 -38.93 -8.83
N SER A 234 -11.73 -38.86 -9.56
CA SER A 234 -10.42 -39.35 -9.12
C SER A 234 -9.53 -38.23 -8.56
N THR A 235 -9.54 -38.06 -7.23
CA THR A 235 -8.48 -37.29 -6.54
C THR A 235 -7.21 -38.15 -6.42
N ILE A 236 -6.17 -37.87 -7.21
CA ILE A 236 -4.88 -38.55 -7.05
C ILE A 236 -4.09 -37.89 -5.93
N GLY A 237 -3.73 -38.68 -4.92
CA GLY A 237 -2.89 -38.29 -3.79
C GLY A 237 -1.41 -38.66 -3.99
N ASP A 238 -0.58 -38.07 -3.14
CA ASP A 238 0.88 -38.13 -3.07
C ASP A 238 1.50 -39.56 -3.14
N GLY A 239 2.61 -39.69 -3.88
CA GLY A 239 3.46 -40.89 -3.82
C GLY A 239 4.37 -41.18 -5.02
N GLY A 240 5.67 -40.84 -4.90
CA GLY A 240 6.76 -41.52 -5.62
C GLY A 240 7.35 -40.81 -6.85
N ALA A 241 8.65 -41.00 -7.06
CA ALA A 241 9.43 -40.32 -8.11
C ALA A 241 9.33 -40.98 -9.50
N ASP A 242 9.86 -40.25 -10.50
CA ASP A 242 10.22 -40.66 -11.86
C ASP A 242 9.08 -40.86 -12.88
N SER A 243 8.57 -39.76 -13.45
CA SER A 243 8.49 -39.56 -14.92
C SER A 243 7.96 -38.18 -15.31
N GLU A 244 8.38 -37.68 -16.47
CA GLU A 244 8.06 -36.35 -17.00
C GLU A 244 6.62 -36.29 -17.56
N SER A 245 5.77 -35.34 -17.11
CA SER A 245 4.73 -34.67 -17.94
C SER A 245 3.81 -33.71 -17.15
N GLU A 246 4.31 -32.52 -16.77
CA GLU A 246 3.45 -31.37 -16.44
C GLU A 246 3.63 -30.22 -17.45
N GLU A 247 2.93 -30.30 -18.60
CA GLU A 247 2.84 -29.20 -19.58
C GLU A 247 1.39 -28.81 -19.98
N SER A 248 0.38 -29.23 -19.20
CA SER A 248 -1.05 -29.04 -19.52
C SER A 248 -1.79 -28.00 -18.66
N ASN A 249 -1.11 -27.00 -18.11
CA ASN A 249 -1.76 -25.82 -17.52
C ASN A 249 -1.99 -24.73 -18.59
N SER A 250 -3.25 -24.36 -18.84
CA SER A 250 -3.70 -23.52 -19.96
C SER A 250 -3.38 -22.02 -19.80
N ILE A 251 -2.11 -21.67 -20.02
CA ILE A 251 -1.56 -20.31 -19.91
C ILE A 251 -2.17 -19.31 -20.93
N THR A 252 -2.96 -19.80 -21.89
CA THR A 252 -3.85 -18.99 -22.75
C THR A 252 -4.96 -18.25 -22.00
N SER A 253 -5.19 -18.56 -20.72
CA SER A 253 -6.17 -17.89 -19.84
C SER A 253 -5.61 -16.74 -19.00
N ASP A 254 -4.29 -16.53 -18.98
CA ASP A 254 -3.66 -15.54 -18.11
C ASP A 254 -4.01 -14.09 -18.55
N PRO A 255 -4.60 -13.26 -17.66
CA PRO A 255 -5.02 -11.89 -18.00
C PRO A 255 -3.90 -11.00 -18.55
N LEU A 256 -2.65 -11.19 -18.11
CA LEU A 256 -1.50 -10.38 -18.52
C LEU A 256 -1.09 -10.72 -19.96
N PHE A 257 -1.11 -12.00 -20.32
CA PHE A 257 -0.88 -12.44 -21.70
C PHE A 257 -2.01 -11.97 -22.63
N LEU A 258 -3.26 -12.05 -22.19
CA LEU A 258 -4.41 -11.55 -22.96
C LEU A 258 -4.33 -10.03 -23.23
N GLU A 259 -3.85 -9.23 -22.27
CA GLU A 259 -3.66 -7.79 -22.47
C GLU A 259 -2.51 -7.46 -23.43
N LEU A 260 -1.36 -8.15 -23.31
CA LEU A 260 -0.23 -7.98 -24.22
C LEU A 260 -0.57 -8.38 -25.66
N LEU A 261 -1.45 -9.36 -25.83
CA LEU A 261 -1.87 -9.89 -27.14
C LEU A 261 -3.03 -9.12 -27.78
N LYS A 262 -3.39 -7.92 -27.29
CA LYS A 262 -4.34 -7.02 -27.99
C LYS A 262 -3.74 -6.44 -29.27
N ASP A 263 -4.60 -6.14 -30.25
CA ASP A 263 -4.23 -5.45 -31.50
C ASP A 263 -4.44 -3.92 -31.42
N GLU A 264 -5.33 -3.48 -30.54
CA GLU A 264 -5.78 -2.09 -30.40
C GLU A 264 -5.51 -1.52 -29.00
N ASN A 265 -5.30 -0.21 -28.95
CA ASN A 265 -5.07 0.57 -27.74
C ASN A 265 -6.41 0.95 -27.08
N ASP A 266 -6.76 0.26 -25.99
CA ASP A 266 -7.92 0.58 -25.15
C ASP A 266 -7.59 1.62 -24.04
N GLY A 267 -6.37 2.16 -24.00
CA GLY A 267 -5.89 3.07 -22.96
C GLY A 267 -5.08 2.38 -21.85
N LEU A 268 -5.03 3.02 -20.67
CA LEU A 268 -4.29 2.51 -19.51
C LEU A 268 -5.12 1.52 -18.69
N ALA A 269 -4.77 0.24 -18.74
CA ALA A 269 -5.29 -0.79 -17.83
C ALA A 269 -4.36 -0.99 -16.60
N GLN A 270 -4.92 -1.48 -15.48
CA GLN A 270 -4.14 -1.82 -14.29
C GLN A 270 -3.42 -3.17 -14.44
N ARG A 271 -2.19 -3.14 -14.95
CA ARG A 271 -1.33 -4.34 -15.06
C ARG A 271 -0.81 -4.77 -13.70
N HIS A 272 -1.22 -5.96 -13.26
CA HIS A 272 -0.57 -6.66 -12.15
C HIS A 272 0.59 -7.49 -12.72
N TRP A 273 1.83 -7.10 -12.41
CA TRP A 273 3.03 -7.62 -13.08
C TRP A 273 3.43 -9.06 -12.70
N THR A 274 2.68 -9.70 -11.80
CA THR A 274 3.06 -10.97 -11.19
C THR A 274 1.91 -11.98 -11.27
N SER A 275 2.04 -12.93 -12.18
CA SER A 275 1.31 -14.21 -12.14
C SER A 275 2.33 -15.35 -12.09
N PRO A 276 2.06 -16.46 -11.36
CA PRO A 276 2.97 -17.61 -11.32
C PRO A 276 3.25 -18.21 -12.70
N GLY A 277 2.24 -18.21 -13.59
CA GLY A 277 2.36 -18.71 -14.97
C GLY A 277 3.26 -17.84 -15.87
N MET A 278 3.26 -16.52 -15.67
CA MET A 278 4.20 -15.62 -16.35
C MET A 278 5.63 -15.83 -15.82
N GLU A 279 5.82 -15.95 -14.51
CA GLU A 279 7.16 -16.10 -13.93
C GLU A 279 7.85 -17.39 -14.40
N ALA A 280 7.13 -18.52 -14.43
CA ALA A 280 7.62 -19.77 -15.03
C ALA A 280 7.96 -19.63 -16.52
N ALA A 281 7.10 -18.95 -17.31
CA ALA A 281 7.34 -18.73 -18.73
C ALA A 281 8.58 -17.84 -19.00
N LEU A 282 8.80 -16.82 -18.17
CA LEU A 282 9.97 -15.94 -18.26
C LEU A 282 11.26 -16.67 -17.85
N GLN A 283 11.22 -17.51 -16.81
CA GLN A 283 12.36 -18.35 -16.42
C GLN A 283 12.78 -19.30 -17.55
N ALA A 284 11.81 -20.00 -18.16
CA ALA A 284 12.06 -20.88 -19.31
C ALA A 284 12.61 -20.14 -20.55
N ALA A 285 12.11 -18.93 -20.82
CA ALA A 285 12.61 -18.11 -21.92
C ALA A 285 14.03 -17.54 -21.67
N THR A 286 14.43 -17.40 -20.39
CA THR A 286 15.74 -16.86 -20.00
C THR A 286 16.84 -17.93 -20.05
N SER A 287 16.51 -19.21 -19.84
CA SER A 287 17.49 -20.30 -19.90
C SER A 287 17.92 -20.64 -21.34
N VAL A 288 16.99 -20.60 -22.30
CA VAL A 288 17.26 -20.82 -23.73
C VAL A 288 16.60 -19.72 -24.58
N PRO A 289 17.22 -18.53 -24.69
CA PRO A 289 16.63 -17.41 -25.41
C PRO A 289 16.65 -17.64 -26.93
N SER A 290 15.48 -17.44 -27.57
CA SER A 290 15.34 -17.47 -29.03
C SER A 290 16.06 -16.31 -29.71
N ASP A 291 16.31 -16.42 -31.02
CA ASP A 291 16.91 -15.32 -31.78
C ASP A 291 15.97 -14.13 -31.96
N ARG A 292 14.64 -14.33 -31.90
CA ARG A 292 13.65 -13.23 -31.86
C ARG A 292 13.75 -12.49 -30.53
N LEU A 293 13.81 -13.21 -29.40
CA LEU A 293 13.96 -12.63 -28.07
C LEU A 293 15.28 -11.85 -27.92
N LYS A 294 16.40 -12.40 -28.41
CA LYS A 294 17.70 -11.68 -28.45
C LYS A 294 17.63 -10.38 -29.24
N GLN A 295 16.82 -10.32 -30.30
CA GLN A 295 16.61 -9.08 -31.07
C GLN A 295 15.72 -8.10 -30.29
N ALA A 296 14.59 -8.56 -29.74
CA ALA A 296 13.70 -7.73 -28.92
C ALA A 296 14.42 -7.07 -27.72
N LEU A 297 15.28 -7.81 -27.03
CA LEU A 297 16.12 -7.31 -25.93
C LEU A 297 17.10 -6.21 -26.36
N LYS A 298 17.56 -6.20 -27.62
CA LYS A 298 18.42 -5.14 -28.17
C LYS A 298 17.63 -3.94 -28.71
N MET A 299 16.45 -4.19 -29.27
CA MET A 299 15.61 -3.18 -29.93
C MET A 299 14.83 -2.33 -28.93
N ALA A 300 14.30 -2.91 -27.85
CA ALA A 300 13.51 -2.18 -26.86
C ALA A 300 14.26 -0.97 -26.22
N PRO A 301 15.55 -1.07 -25.81
CA PRO A 301 16.30 0.10 -25.36
C PRO A 301 16.46 1.19 -26.43
N ARG A 302 16.66 0.82 -27.70
CA ARG A 302 16.77 1.77 -28.83
C ARG A 302 15.45 2.49 -29.11
N LEU A 303 14.33 1.78 -29.03
CA LEU A 303 12.98 2.36 -29.13
C LEU A 303 12.68 3.30 -27.96
N LEU A 304 13.12 2.95 -26.74
CA LEU A 304 13.02 3.82 -25.58
C LEU A 304 13.86 5.10 -25.72
N ASP A 305 15.06 5.05 -26.32
CA ASP A 305 15.85 6.26 -26.61
C ASP A 305 15.08 7.24 -27.51
N VAL A 306 14.45 6.74 -28.58
CA VAL A 306 13.62 7.57 -29.47
C VAL A 306 12.38 8.09 -28.74
N TYR A 307 11.65 7.22 -28.02
CA TYR A 307 10.48 7.61 -27.22
C TYR A 307 10.81 8.72 -26.23
N PHE A 308 11.90 8.59 -25.46
CA PHE A 308 12.32 9.59 -24.48
C PHE A 308 12.82 10.88 -25.12
N SER A 309 13.48 10.83 -26.29
CA SER A 309 13.89 12.04 -27.02
C SER A 309 12.68 12.89 -27.45
N ILE A 310 11.63 12.24 -27.98
CA ILE A 310 10.36 12.89 -28.36
C ILE A 310 9.62 13.38 -27.10
N ALA A 311 9.57 12.55 -26.05
CA ALA A 311 8.93 12.91 -24.78
C ALA A 311 9.57 14.15 -24.11
N LEU A 312 10.87 14.35 -24.24
CA LEU A 312 11.56 15.52 -23.70
C LEU A 312 11.34 16.79 -24.54
N HIS A 313 11.11 16.69 -25.85
CA HIS A 313 10.97 17.83 -26.75
C HIS A 313 9.51 18.22 -27.04
N ASP A 314 8.68 17.26 -27.46
CA ASP A 314 7.39 17.53 -28.12
C ASP A 314 6.15 17.30 -27.22
N VAL A 315 6.32 16.70 -26.04
CA VAL A 315 5.19 16.25 -25.20
C VAL A 315 4.88 17.23 -24.05
N ASN A 316 3.59 17.41 -23.74
CA ASN A 316 3.10 18.28 -22.68
C ASN A 316 3.62 17.88 -21.28
N GLN A 317 3.92 18.88 -20.45
CA GLN A 317 4.46 18.68 -19.09
C GLN A 317 3.57 17.77 -18.21
N SER A 318 2.24 17.88 -18.30
CA SER A 318 1.31 17.02 -17.55
C SER A 318 1.49 15.53 -17.87
N LEU A 319 1.77 15.19 -19.15
CA LEU A 319 2.04 13.81 -19.57
C LEU A 319 3.43 13.34 -19.14
N LYS A 320 4.45 14.21 -19.16
CA LYS A 320 5.78 13.90 -18.59
C LYS A 320 5.67 13.61 -17.08
N CYS A 321 4.90 14.42 -16.35
CA CYS A 321 4.64 14.25 -14.92
C CYS A 321 3.89 12.93 -14.62
N ALA A 322 2.88 12.59 -15.43
CA ALA A 322 2.13 11.34 -15.29
C ALA A 322 2.97 10.09 -15.61
N LEU A 323 3.98 10.21 -16.48
CA LEU A 323 4.87 9.12 -16.83
C LEU A 323 5.83 8.75 -15.69
N ILE A 324 6.36 9.72 -14.93
CA ILE A 324 7.40 9.48 -13.91
C ILE A 324 7.01 8.40 -12.86
N PRO A 325 5.79 8.37 -12.27
CA PRO A 325 5.36 7.28 -11.40
C PRO A 325 5.42 5.89 -12.04
N MET A 326 5.18 5.77 -13.35
CA MET A 326 5.33 4.50 -14.07
C MET A 326 6.80 4.12 -14.20
N LEU A 327 7.70 5.07 -14.45
CA LEU A 327 9.15 4.82 -14.49
C LEU A 327 9.65 4.30 -13.13
N LEU A 328 9.17 4.91 -12.04
CA LEU A 328 9.47 4.53 -10.66
C LEU A 328 9.05 3.08 -10.34
N ASP A 329 7.82 2.68 -10.73
CA ASP A 329 7.32 1.32 -10.49
C ASP A 329 8.01 0.27 -11.38
N ARG A 330 8.25 0.59 -12.66
CA ARG A 330 8.88 -0.34 -13.61
C ARG A 330 10.37 -0.58 -13.31
N ASN A 331 11.07 0.34 -12.64
CA ASN A 331 12.53 0.24 -12.41
C ASN A 331 12.98 -1.08 -11.73
N SER A 332 12.18 -1.64 -10.82
CA SER A 332 12.42 -2.93 -10.16
C SER A 332 11.71 -4.12 -10.82
N LYS A 333 10.84 -3.91 -11.81
CA LYS A 333 9.93 -4.91 -12.40
C LYS A 333 10.23 -5.16 -13.89
N LEU A 334 11.50 -5.36 -14.25
CA LEU A 334 11.92 -5.54 -15.65
C LEU A 334 12.02 -7.02 -16.06
N PHE A 335 12.11 -7.28 -17.37
CA PHE A 335 12.43 -8.61 -17.89
C PHE A 335 13.77 -9.12 -17.31
N PRO A 336 13.88 -10.38 -16.85
CA PRO A 336 14.99 -10.87 -16.04
C PRO A 336 16.33 -11.12 -16.78
N ASP A 337 16.63 -10.37 -17.84
CA ASP A 337 17.97 -10.30 -18.43
C ASP A 337 18.80 -9.16 -17.82
N LYS A 338 20.08 -9.42 -17.55
CA LYS A 338 20.99 -8.49 -16.85
C LYS A 338 21.39 -7.29 -17.71
N ILE A 339 21.64 -7.51 -19.00
CA ILE A 339 22.12 -6.46 -19.92
C ILE A 339 20.96 -5.52 -20.27
N PHE A 340 19.81 -6.10 -20.63
CA PHE A 340 18.56 -5.39 -20.87
C PHE A 340 18.13 -4.58 -19.64
N SER A 341 18.08 -5.20 -18.46
CA SER A 341 17.70 -4.50 -17.22
C SER A 341 18.62 -3.30 -16.94
N TYR A 342 19.93 -3.44 -17.15
CA TYR A 342 20.88 -2.34 -16.99
C TYR A 342 20.61 -1.21 -18.00
N GLU A 343 20.54 -1.53 -19.29
CA GLU A 343 20.36 -0.53 -20.35
C GLU A 343 19.00 0.16 -20.29
N VAL A 344 17.93 -0.52 -19.86
CA VAL A 344 16.61 0.09 -19.62
C VAL A 344 16.64 1.00 -18.41
N ARG A 345 17.09 0.54 -17.23
CA ARG A 345 17.16 1.37 -16.00
C ARG A 345 17.94 2.66 -16.23
N LYS A 346 19.09 2.58 -16.90
CA LYS A 346 19.90 3.73 -17.32
C LYS A 346 19.10 4.77 -18.10
N ARG A 347 18.24 4.33 -19.03
CA ARG A 347 17.36 5.22 -19.82
C ARG A 347 16.22 5.80 -18.99
N LEU A 348 15.57 5.00 -18.14
CA LEU A 348 14.51 5.48 -17.24
C LEU A 348 15.06 6.60 -16.33
N LEU A 349 16.22 6.36 -15.70
CA LEU A 349 16.89 7.32 -14.82
C LEU A 349 17.33 8.58 -15.58
N ASN A 350 17.96 8.44 -16.75
CA ASN A 350 18.36 9.59 -17.59
C ASN A 350 17.17 10.47 -17.96
N PHE A 351 16.03 9.87 -18.37
CA PHE A 351 14.81 10.62 -18.67
C PHE A 351 14.23 11.30 -17.43
N MET A 352 14.15 10.60 -16.28
CA MET A 352 13.65 11.18 -15.03
C MET A 352 14.48 12.40 -14.60
N LEU A 353 15.80 12.29 -14.63
CA LEU A 353 16.70 13.39 -14.28
C LEU A 353 16.58 14.57 -15.26
N ALA A 354 16.46 14.30 -16.56
CA ALA A 354 16.20 15.33 -17.56
C ALA A 354 14.83 16.00 -17.38
N ALA A 355 13.79 15.24 -16.99
CA ALA A 355 12.46 15.76 -16.71
C ALA A 355 12.42 16.63 -15.44
N PHE A 356 13.08 16.21 -14.36
CA PHE A 356 13.24 17.03 -13.15
C PHE A 356 14.06 18.30 -13.41
N HIS A 357 15.09 18.23 -14.27
CA HIS A 357 15.86 19.41 -14.67
C HIS A 357 15.05 20.38 -15.55
N GLN A 358 14.23 19.88 -16.49
CA GLN A 358 13.32 20.73 -17.27
C GLN A 358 12.21 21.34 -16.40
N SER A 359 11.70 20.59 -15.42
CA SER A 359 10.53 20.94 -14.62
C SER A 359 10.75 20.58 -13.14
N PRO A 360 11.49 21.40 -12.37
CA PRO A 360 11.81 21.13 -10.96
C PRO A 360 10.58 20.87 -10.08
N GLU A 361 9.46 21.50 -10.41
CA GLU A 361 8.15 21.37 -9.76
C GLU A 361 7.66 19.92 -9.64
N PHE A 362 8.04 19.05 -10.59
CA PHE A 362 7.67 17.64 -10.57
C PHE A 362 8.14 16.91 -9.30
N VAL A 363 9.24 17.34 -8.68
CA VAL A 363 9.72 16.76 -7.40
C VAL A 363 8.72 17.01 -6.27
N ALA A 364 8.07 18.17 -6.24
CA ALA A 364 7.03 18.49 -5.25
C ALA A 364 5.69 17.82 -5.58
N ILE A 365 5.27 17.87 -6.84
CA ILE A 365 3.99 17.27 -7.30
C ILE A 365 4.00 15.75 -7.06
N LEU A 366 5.14 15.11 -7.30
CA LEU A 366 5.32 13.66 -7.16
C LEU A 366 5.90 13.25 -5.80
N LYS A 367 5.82 14.11 -4.78
CA LYS A 367 6.40 13.86 -3.45
C LYS A 367 6.04 12.49 -2.89
N LYS A 368 4.78 12.04 -3.02
CA LYS A 368 4.31 10.76 -2.50
C LYS A 368 4.98 9.55 -3.20
N PRO A 369 4.87 9.37 -4.53
CA PRO A 369 5.63 8.35 -5.25
C PRO A 369 7.14 8.37 -4.98
N VAL A 370 7.74 9.55 -4.83
CA VAL A 370 9.18 9.70 -4.53
C VAL A 370 9.50 9.19 -3.12
N VAL A 371 8.73 9.57 -2.10
CA VAL A 371 8.91 9.10 -0.71
C VAL A 371 8.65 7.60 -0.58
N ASP A 372 7.58 7.09 -1.20
CA ASP A 372 7.25 5.66 -1.21
C ASP A 372 8.44 4.83 -1.77
N ARG A 373 9.14 5.32 -2.81
CA ARG A 373 10.35 4.67 -3.37
C ARG A 373 11.62 4.85 -2.53
N LEU A 374 11.73 5.93 -1.75
CA LEU A 374 12.85 6.15 -0.82
C LEU A 374 12.78 5.21 0.39
N GLY A 375 11.58 4.84 0.84
CA GLY A 375 11.41 3.85 1.91
C GLY A 375 11.90 2.45 1.53
N GLU A 376 11.73 2.05 0.27
CA GLU A 376 12.17 0.75 -0.26
C GLU A 376 13.66 0.69 -0.63
N ALA A 377 14.47 1.69 -0.26
CA ALA A 377 15.84 1.84 -0.76
C ALA A 377 16.81 0.69 -0.41
N TYR A 378 16.49 -0.14 0.58
CA TYR A 378 17.38 -1.19 1.10
C TYR A 378 17.04 -2.61 0.64
N ASP A 379 15.88 -2.83 0.01
CA ASP A 379 15.43 -4.18 -0.36
C ASP A 379 16.34 -4.82 -1.42
N SER A 380 16.87 -4.01 -2.34
CA SER A 380 17.71 -4.46 -3.45
C SER A 380 18.66 -3.35 -3.94
N PRO A 381 19.84 -3.70 -4.49
CA PRO A 381 20.80 -2.70 -4.98
C PRO A 381 20.24 -1.80 -6.10
N GLU A 382 19.27 -2.31 -6.87
CA GLU A 382 18.53 -1.55 -7.89
C GLU A 382 17.68 -0.43 -7.27
N LYS A 383 16.99 -0.72 -6.16
CA LYS A 383 16.21 0.28 -5.41
C LYS A 383 17.15 1.26 -4.69
N THR A 384 18.30 0.81 -4.18
CA THR A 384 19.33 1.69 -3.62
C THR A 384 19.82 2.71 -4.66
N GLU A 385 20.09 2.27 -5.89
CA GLU A 385 20.55 3.17 -6.95
C GLU A 385 19.45 4.16 -7.39
N LEU A 386 18.19 3.73 -7.47
CA LEU A 386 17.07 4.65 -7.70
C LEU A 386 16.97 5.70 -6.57
N ALA A 387 17.09 5.28 -5.31
CA ALA A 387 17.06 6.16 -4.15
C ALA A 387 18.21 7.19 -4.15
N LEU A 388 19.41 6.81 -4.64
CA LEU A 388 20.51 7.77 -4.84
C LEU A 388 20.14 8.89 -5.81
N GLN A 389 19.54 8.55 -6.96
CA GLN A 389 19.14 9.53 -7.97
C GLN A 389 17.98 10.42 -7.48
N LEU A 390 17.04 9.86 -6.72
CA LEU A 390 15.97 10.62 -6.08
C LEU A 390 16.52 11.57 -5.00
N CYS A 391 17.42 11.12 -4.12
CA CYS A 391 18.08 12.00 -3.14
C CYS A 391 18.84 13.15 -3.83
N TRP A 392 19.54 12.87 -4.94
CA TRP A 392 20.21 13.90 -5.73
C TRP A 392 19.21 14.92 -6.29
N ALA A 393 18.12 14.47 -6.93
CA ALA A 393 17.12 15.35 -7.54
C ALA A 393 16.39 16.22 -6.50
N ILE A 394 16.02 15.66 -5.34
CA ILE A 394 15.42 16.42 -4.24
C ILE A 394 16.39 17.48 -3.72
N GLY A 395 17.68 17.14 -3.59
CA GLY A 395 18.72 18.08 -3.17
C GLY A 395 18.93 19.21 -4.18
N GLU A 396 19.22 18.87 -5.44
CA GLU A 396 19.54 19.82 -6.50
C GLU A 396 18.40 20.80 -6.80
N HIS A 397 17.16 20.31 -6.77
CA HIS A 397 15.97 21.11 -7.05
C HIS A 397 15.26 21.62 -5.79
N GLY A 398 15.89 21.53 -4.62
CA GLY A 398 15.36 22.04 -3.35
C GLY A 398 13.95 21.53 -3.01
N GLY A 399 13.65 20.27 -3.30
CA GLY A 399 12.33 19.67 -3.07
C GLY A 399 11.18 20.21 -3.94
N GLY A 400 11.48 20.87 -5.07
CA GLY A 400 10.48 21.40 -6.01
C GLY A 400 10.60 22.89 -6.34
N GLY A 401 11.70 23.54 -5.96
CA GLY A 401 11.90 24.98 -6.09
C GLY A 401 11.34 25.80 -4.93
N ALA A 402 11.57 27.12 -4.99
CA ALA A 402 11.31 28.04 -3.87
C ALA A 402 9.82 28.22 -3.51
N SER A 403 8.90 27.89 -4.42
CA SER A 403 7.45 27.96 -4.20
C SER A 403 6.90 26.78 -3.38
N HIS A 404 7.58 25.63 -3.36
CA HIS A 404 7.03 24.37 -2.84
C HIS A 404 7.50 24.03 -1.42
N LYS A 405 7.38 24.99 -0.49
CA LYS A 405 7.91 24.90 0.88
C LYS A 405 7.39 23.70 1.69
N ASP A 406 6.09 23.41 1.59
CA ASP A 406 5.49 22.34 2.40
C ASP A 406 5.89 20.95 1.87
N ALA A 407 5.94 20.78 0.54
CA ALA A 407 6.49 19.57 -0.06
C ALA A 407 7.98 19.38 0.28
N ALA A 408 8.78 20.46 0.28
CA ALA A 408 10.18 20.41 0.70
C ALA A 408 10.35 20.04 2.18
N ARG A 409 9.41 20.42 3.06
CA ARG A 409 9.40 20.01 4.48
C ARG A 409 9.12 18.51 4.65
N GLU A 410 8.12 17.98 3.96
CA GLU A 410 7.79 16.55 3.98
C GLU A 410 8.92 15.67 3.36
N LEU A 411 9.52 16.14 2.26
CA LEU A 411 10.69 15.48 1.65
C LEU A 411 11.92 15.52 2.57
N PHE A 412 12.12 16.63 3.29
CA PHE A 412 13.15 16.74 4.32
C PHE A 412 12.91 15.77 5.47
N GLU A 413 11.67 15.65 5.96
CA GLU A 413 11.28 14.70 7.01
C GLU A 413 11.51 13.25 6.60
N SER A 414 11.18 12.91 5.34
CA SER A 414 11.40 11.59 4.77
C SER A 414 12.90 11.24 4.69
N LEU A 415 13.74 12.20 4.29
CA LEU A 415 15.20 12.05 4.28
C LEU A 415 15.79 11.99 5.70
N GLU A 416 15.23 12.73 6.66
CA GLU A 416 15.63 12.70 8.07
C GLU A 416 15.29 11.35 8.73
N LEU A 417 14.14 10.77 8.43
CA LEU A 417 13.77 9.41 8.85
C LEU A 417 14.75 8.36 8.29
N LEU A 418 14.98 8.38 6.97
CA LEU A 418 15.92 7.48 6.28
C LEU A 418 17.34 7.59 6.86
N LEU A 419 17.77 8.80 7.22
CA LEU A 419 19.05 9.05 7.89
C LEU A 419 19.12 8.40 9.28
N TYR A 420 18.09 8.58 10.12
CA TYR A 420 18.10 8.08 11.49
C TYR A 420 17.95 6.56 11.56
N GLU A 421 17.08 5.95 10.76
CA GLU A 421 16.91 4.50 10.65
C GLU A 421 18.26 3.81 10.43
N ASN A 422 19.06 4.35 9.52
CA ASN A 422 20.37 3.82 9.16
C ASN A 422 21.44 4.06 10.24
N LEU A 423 21.39 5.20 10.93
CA LEU A 423 22.22 5.41 12.12
C LEU A 423 21.87 4.43 13.24
N SER A 424 20.61 4.02 13.42
CA SER A 424 20.24 2.94 14.35
C SER A 424 20.71 1.56 13.88
N SER A 425 20.49 1.20 12.61
CA SER A 425 20.90 -0.10 12.06
C SER A 425 22.42 -0.32 12.14
N SER A 426 23.22 0.75 11.98
CA SER A 426 24.68 0.69 12.16
C SER A 426 25.12 0.33 13.60
N ARG A 427 24.27 0.53 14.62
CA ARG A 427 24.56 0.13 16.01
C ARG A 427 24.35 -1.35 16.29
N LEU A 428 23.52 -2.03 15.48
CA LEU A 428 23.19 -3.45 15.66
C LEU A 428 24.20 -4.39 14.97
N GLY A 429 24.95 -3.89 13.98
CA GLY A 429 25.87 -4.68 13.15
C GLY A 429 27.18 -5.14 13.79
N VAL A 430 27.27 -5.19 15.12
CA VAL A 430 28.46 -5.63 15.88
C VAL A 430 28.37 -7.12 16.28
N GLY A 431 27.21 -7.77 16.13
CA GLY A 431 26.99 -9.19 16.47
C GLY A 431 27.45 -10.20 15.41
N ASP A 432 27.12 -9.97 14.13
CA ASP A 432 27.38 -10.94 13.05
C ASP A 432 28.77 -10.77 12.42
N SER A 433 29.79 -11.35 13.07
CA SER A 433 31.14 -11.49 12.53
C SER A 433 31.60 -12.94 12.38
N VAL A 434 30.66 -13.87 12.10
CA VAL A 434 30.95 -15.29 11.87
C VAL A 434 30.17 -15.75 10.63
N LEU A 435 30.91 -16.16 9.58
CA LEU A 435 30.47 -16.54 8.21
C LEU A 435 29.91 -15.41 7.30
N GLY A 436 30.69 -15.03 6.28
CA GLY A 436 30.20 -14.27 5.10
C GLY A 436 30.90 -12.94 4.80
N SER A 437 32.18 -12.96 4.39
CA SER A 437 33.03 -11.75 4.29
C SER A 437 32.81 -10.85 3.06
N SER A 438 32.28 -11.36 1.94
CA SER A 438 32.16 -10.60 0.68
C SER A 438 30.87 -9.77 0.60
N SER A 439 29.70 -10.40 0.76
CA SER A 439 28.38 -9.76 0.63
C SER A 439 28.12 -8.67 1.68
N SER A 440 28.55 -8.92 2.92
CA SER A 440 28.45 -7.97 4.05
C SER A 440 29.24 -6.67 3.80
N THR A 441 30.43 -6.78 3.21
CA THR A 441 31.28 -5.63 2.84
C THR A 441 30.65 -4.79 1.73
N VAL A 442 30.04 -5.44 0.72
CA VAL A 442 29.33 -4.74 -0.36
C VAL A 442 28.11 -3.97 0.16
N ARG A 443 27.27 -4.59 1.01
CA ARG A 443 26.12 -3.91 1.65
C ARG A 443 26.53 -2.70 2.50
N ARG A 444 27.60 -2.81 3.30
CA ARG A 444 28.12 -1.66 4.08
C ARG A 444 28.62 -0.52 3.18
N SER A 445 29.15 -0.83 2.00
CA SER A 445 29.62 0.16 1.02
C SER A 445 28.46 0.86 0.28
N SER A 446 27.39 0.15 -0.09
CA SER A 446 26.22 0.77 -0.71
C SER A 446 25.42 1.63 0.28
N GLN A 447 25.26 1.18 1.53
CA GLN A 447 24.57 1.92 2.59
C GLN A 447 25.30 3.24 2.94
N SER A 448 26.63 3.21 3.07
CA SER A 448 27.43 4.43 3.28
C SER A 448 27.38 5.40 2.10
N ARG A 449 27.32 4.88 0.85
CA ARG A 449 27.09 5.70 -0.35
C ARG A 449 25.71 6.37 -0.33
N LEU A 450 24.64 5.67 0.07
CA LEU A 450 23.30 6.27 0.20
C LEU A 450 23.24 7.34 1.29
N LEU A 451 23.81 7.08 2.48
CA LEU A 451 23.89 8.09 3.54
C LEU A 451 24.65 9.34 3.11
N CYS A 452 25.72 9.19 2.31
CA CYS A 452 26.43 10.34 1.74
C CYS A 452 25.53 11.21 0.84
N PHE A 453 24.57 10.62 0.12
CA PHE A 453 23.60 11.36 -0.71
C PHE A 453 22.48 11.97 0.15
N VAL A 454 21.94 11.25 1.13
CA VAL A 454 20.91 11.76 2.06
C VAL A 454 21.42 12.99 2.84
N VAL A 455 22.64 12.91 3.37
CA VAL A 455 23.34 14.02 4.05
C VAL A 455 23.53 15.23 3.12
N THR A 456 23.83 14.98 1.83
CA THR A 456 23.95 16.04 0.82
C THR A 456 22.60 16.67 0.47
N ALA A 457 21.54 15.85 0.34
CA ALA A 457 20.20 16.29 0.03
C ALA A 457 19.63 17.17 1.15
N ILE A 458 19.71 16.71 2.41
CA ILE A 458 19.37 17.48 3.62
C ILE A 458 20.08 18.84 3.61
N ALA A 459 21.38 18.87 3.29
CA ALA A 459 22.14 20.11 3.24
C ALA A 459 21.70 21.06 2.12
N LYS A 460 21.46 20.57 0.91
CA LYS A 460 20.99 21.39 -0.23
C LYS A 460 19.56 21.90 -0.04
N ILE A 461 18.64 21.08 0.46
CA ILE A 461 17.24 21.49 0.74
C ILE A 461 17.22 22.60 1.79
N ALA A 462 17.98 22.44 2.88
CA ALA A 462 18.06 23.45 3.94
C ALA A 462 18.78 24.74 3.53
N THR A 463 19.61 24.66 2.48
CA THR A 463 20.22 25.84 1.85
C THR A 463 19.19 26.61 1.00
N HIS A 464 18.28 25.91 0.32
CA HIS A 464 17.17 26.51 -0.43
C HIS A 464 16.06 27.07 0.48
N HIS A 465 15.63 26.29 1.47
CA HIS A 465 14.54 26.62 2.40
C HIS A 465 15.11 26.87 3.79
N ARG A 466 15.39 28.14 4.09
CA ARG A 466 16.12 28.58 5.30
C ARG A 466 15.44 28.18 6.61
N GLU A 467 14.13 27.98 6.60
CA GLU A 467 13.34 27.47 7.73
C GLU A 467 13.73 26.05 8.17
N LEU A 468 14.34 25.24 7.28
CA LEU A 468 14.81 23.89 7.59
C LEU A 468 16.26 23.86 8.12
N LEU A 469 16.99 24.98 8.04
CA LEU A 469 18.40 25.08 8.45
C LEU A 469 18.65 24.69 9.93
N PRO A 470 17.81 25.06 10.92
CA PRO A 470 18.01 24.62 12.31
C PRO A 470 17.87 23.10 12.46
N ARG A 471 16.89 22.48 11.80
CA ARG A 471 16.71 21.02 11.81
C ARG A 471 17.90 20.33 11.14
N ALA A 472 18.30 20.78 9.95
CA ALA A 472 19.43 20.22 9.22
C ALA A 472 20.73 20.23 10.04
N ARG A 473 21.01 21.33 10.77
CA ARG A 473 22.17 21.42 11.67
C ARG A 473 22.10 20.40 12.82
N VAL A 474 20.92 20.08 13.33
CA VAL A 474 20.74 19.01 14.34
C VAL A 474 20.92 17.62 13.72
N SER A 475 20.30 17.33 12.58
CA SER A 475 20.39 16.01 11.91
C SER A 475 21.83 15.71 11.48
N LEU A 476 22.49 16.67 10.81
CA LEU A 476 23.91 16.59 10.44
C LEU A 476 24.82 16.55 11.67
N GLY A 477 24.48 17.30 12.73
CA GLY A 477 25.17 17.28 14.01
C GLY A 477 25.24 15.88 14.61
N LYS A 478 24.12 15.16 14.66
CA LYS A 478 24.06 13.77 15.13
C LYS A 478 24.93 12.84 14.28
N VAL A 479 24.93 12.99 12.96
CA VAL A 479 25.79 12.21 12.05
C VAL A 479 27.28 12.48 12.32
N ALA A 480 27.69 13.76 12.36
CA ALA A 480 29.08 14.18 12.49
C ALA A 480 29.75 13.78 13.83
N HIS A 481 28.94 13.52 14.87
CA HIS A 481 29.37 13.01 16.18
C HIS A 481 29.21 11.48 16.31
N SER A 482 28.51 10.82 15.37
CA SER A 482 28.35 9.36 15.39
C SER A 482 29.63 8.64 14.93
N ARG A 483 30.43 8.14 15.88
CA ARG A 483 31.63 7.31 15.59
C ARG A 483 31.32 5.92 14.98
N ILE A 484 30.06 5.66 14.67
CA ILE A 484 29.51 4.36 14.25
C ILE A 484 29.25 4.34 12.73
N SER A 485 29.18 5.52 12.10
CA SER A 485 29.04 5.67 10.66
C SER A 485 30.40 5.62 9.94
N ASP A 486 30.38 5.26 8.66
CA ASP A 486 31.55 5.26 7.78
C ASP A 486 32.25 6.64 7.77
N ALA A 487 33.59 6.64 7.76
CA ALA A 487 34.42 7.84 7.74
C ALA A 487 34.03 8.85 6.65
N ARG A 488 33.53 8.38 5.51
CA ARG A 488 33.06 9.21 4.39
C ARG A 488 31.78 9.98 4.73
N VAL A 489 30.90 9.39 5.55
CA VAL A 489 29.58 9.95 5.90
C VAL A 489 29.72 11.05 6.97
N TRP A 490 30.41 10.79 8.09
CA TRP A 490 30.53 11.78 9.16
C TRP A 490 31.51 12.91 8.84
N LYS A 491 32.53 12.69 8.00
CA LYS A 491 33.36 13.79 7.47
C LYS A 491 32.50 14.74 6.64
N ARG A 492 31.77 14.22 5.64
CA ARG A 492 30.85 15.00 4.80
C ARG A 492 29.81 15.78 5.62
N ALA A 493 29.23 15.16 6.64
CA ALA A 493 28.31 15.85 7.55
C ALA A 493 28.98 17.00 8.33
N ARG A 494 30.23 16.82 8.76
CA ARG A 494 31.03 17.87 9.41
C ARG A 494 31.37 19.02 8.46
N ASP A 495 31.72 18.71 7.21
CA ASP A 495 32.02 19.70 6.17
C ASP A 495 30.79 20.59 5.90
N TYR A 496 29.59 20.00 5.77
CA TYR A 496 28.35 20.75 5.60
C TYR A 496 27.95 21.54 6.86
N LEU A 497 28.20 21.04 8.08
CA LEU A 497 28.00 21.83 9.30
C LEU A 497 28.90 23.07 9.36
N GLY A 498 30.16 22.93 8.94
CA GLY A 498 31.09 24.06 8.82
C GLY A 498 30.57 25.08 7.81
N LEU A 499 30.17 24.62 6.62
CA LEU A 499 29.64 25.46 5.55
C LEU A 499 28.33 26.19 5.94
N MET A 500 27.44 25.52 6.69
CA MET A 500 26.18 26.10 7.19
C MET A 500 26.36 27.19 8.25
N ASN A 501 27.58 27.45 8.74
CA ASN A 501 27.87 28.62 9.56
C ASN A 501 27.94 29.91 8.73
N GLU A 502 28.19 29.80 7.42
CA GLU A 502 28.37 30.92 6.50
C GLU A 502 27.33 30.86 5.37
N PRO A 503 26.09 31.37 5.58
CA PRO A 503 24.96 31.14 4.66
C PRO A 503 25.21 31.60 3.22
N ALA A 504 26.00 32.66 3.02
CA ALA A 504 26.36 33.16 1.69
C ALA A 504 27.29 32.19 0.93
N ILE A 505 28.29 31.63 1.62
CA ILE A 505 29.19 30.62 1.05
C ILE A 505 28.43 29.31 0.84
N CYS A 506 27.56 28.93 1.78
CA CYS A 506 26.66 27.79 1.67
C CYS A 506 25.78 27.87 0.42
N LEU A 507 25.14 29.01 0.16
CA LEU A 507 24.37 29.24 -1.07
C LEU A 507 25.22 29.19 -2.34
N SER A 508 26.47 29.65 -2.32
CA SER A 508 27.37 29.57 -3.48
C SER A 508 27.89 28.15 -3.76
N VAL A 509 27.92 27.27 -2.75
CA VAL A 509 28.52 25.92 -2.82
C VAL A 509 27.46 24.81 -2.89
N LEU A 510 26.26 25.02 -2.33
CA LEU A 510 25.15 24.06 -2.31
C LEU A 510 23.88 24.58 -3.01
N GLY A 511 23.88 25.82 -3.50
CA GLY A 511 22.79 26.36 -4.32
C GLY A 511 22.65 25.65 -5.67
N PRO A 512 21.54 25.91 -6.39
CA PRO A 512 21.18 25.16 -7.58
C PRO A 512 22.09 25.51 -8.76
N SER A 513 22.25 24.55 -9.67
CA SER A 513 22.95 24.75 -10.95
C SER A 513 22.15 25.68 -11.86
N GLY A 514 22.31 26.99 -11.68
CA GLY A 514 21.68 27.99 -12.56
C GLY A 514 22.13 27.83 -14.03
N PRO A 515 21.23 28.06 -15.00
CA PRO A 515 21.55 27.92 -16.42
C PRO A 515 22.62 28.93 -16.84
N SER A 516 23.67 28.46 -17.50
CA SER A 516 24.68 29.33 -18.10
C SER A 516 24.07 30.13 -19.25
N SER A 517 24.38 31.42 -19.28
CA SER A 517 23.97 32.36 -20.32
C SER A 517 24.30 31.85 -21.73
N GLY A 518 23.28 31.72 -22.59
CA GLY A 518 23.42 31.99 -24.02
C GLY A 518 23.54 30.81 -24.99
N SER A 519 23.62 29.55 -24.54
CA SER A 519 23.61 28.39 -25.47
C SER A 519 22.54 27.37 -25.11
N ILE A 520 21.61 27.12 -26.04
CA ILE A 520 20.67 26.00 -25.96
C ILE A 520 21.48 24.70 -26.12
N GLN A 521 21.86 24.08 -25.00
CA GLN A 521 22.38 22.72 -25.03
C GLN A 521 21.30 21.77 -25.56
N LYS A 522 21.66 20.93 -26.53
CA LYS A 522 20.73 19.93 -27.08
C LYS A 522 20.26 18.99 -25.97
N PRO A 523 18.94 18.81 -25.75
CA PRO A 523 18.43 17.90 -24.73
C PRO A 523 18.73 16.46 -25.15
N GLY A 524 19.80 15.89 -24.61
CA GLY A 524 20.31 14.57 -25.01
C GLY A 524 21.78 14.32 -24.69
N THR A 525 22.56 15.33 -24.28
CA THR A 525 23.92 15.10 -23.80
C THR A 525 24.27 16.05 -22.67
N ILE A 526 24.11 15.61 -21.42
CA ILE A 526 24.78 16.23 -20.28
C ILE A 526 26.29 16.01 -20.53
N ASN A 527 27.00 17.06 -20.93
CA ASN A 527 28.43 16.96 -21.15
C ASN A 527 29.17 17.00 -19.81
N TRP A 528 29.29 15.84 -19.16
CA TRP A 528 29.96 15.65 -17.87
C TRP A 528 31.41 16.17 -17.82
N SER A 529 32.02 16.50 -18.97
CA SER A 529 33.37 17.09 -19.06
C SER A 529 33.44 18.61 -18.92
N GLU A 530 32.31 19.32 -19.03
CA GLU A 530 32.24 20.80 -18.93
C GLU A 530 32.18 21.32 -17.48
N GLY A 531 31.97 20.44 -16.49
CA GLY A 531 31.95 20.79 -15.05
C GLY A 531 33.29 21.24 -14.45
N LYS A 532 34.35 21.42 -15.26
CA LYS A 532 35.73 21.70 -14.81
C LYS A 532 35.94 23.03 -14.07
N THR A 533 34.97 23.94 -14.08
CA THR A 533 35.15 25.32 -13.57
C THR A 533 34.41 25.65 -12.28
N LYS A 534 33.64 24.73 -11.69
CA LYS A 534 33.09 24.89 -10.32
C LYS A 534 33.80 23.95 -9.34
N ILE A 535 34.28 24.51 -8.23
CA ILE A 535 34.93 23.76 -7.14
C ILE A 535 33.84 23.09 -6.25
N ILE A 536 33.10 22.14 -6.83
CA ILE A 536 32.11 21.33 -6.11
C ILE A 536 32.19 19.88 -6.65
N ALA A 537 32.92 19.04 -5.90
CA ALA A 537 32.89 17.57 -5.97
C ALA A 537 32.90 16.90 -7.37
N ASN A 538 34.09 16.69 -7.92
CA ASN A 538 34.37 15.47 -8.68
C ASN A 538 34.01 14.24 -7.81
N ILE A 539 32.96 13.48 -8.12
CA ILE A 539 32.98 12.00 -8.02
C ILE A 539 32.13 11.43 -9.17
N PRO A 540 32.70 10.66 -10.11
CA PRO A 540 31.95 10.04 -11.20
C PRO A 540 31.13 8.83 -10.74
N PHE A 541 30.09 8.52 -11.51
CA PHE A 541 29.24 7.35 -11.34
C PHE A 541 30.02 6.04 -11.55
N TYR A 542 29.75 5.05 -10.70
CA TYR A 542 29.93 3.63 -11.05
C TYR A 542 28.72 2.83 -10.57
N ILE A 543 27.97 2.32 -11.56
CA ILE A 543 26.85 1.40 -11.40
C ILE A 543 27.30 0.07 -12.01
N LEU A 544 27.48 -0.92 -11.13
CA LEU A 544 27.54 -2.37 -11.41
C LEU A 544 28.72 -2.92 -12.27
N GLY A 545 29.74 -3.44 -11.56
CA GLY A 545 30.36 -4.75 -11.88
C GLY A 545 31.37 -4.88 -13.03
N GLY A 546 32.65 -4.68 -12.74
CA GLY A 546 33.79 -5.11 -13.58
C GLY A 546 35.07 -4.29 -13.31
N GLN A 547 36.21 -4.95 -13.06
CA GLN A 547 37.53 -4.28 -12.95
C GLN A 547 38.03 -3.79 -14.33
N GLU A 548 38.96 -2.85 -14.52
CA GLU A 548 40.08 -2.31 -13.71
C GLU A 548 40.05 -0.75 -13.67
N GLY A 549 40.97 0.05 -13.09
CA GLY A 549 42.25 -0.18 -12.38
C GLY A 549 42.85 1.15 -11.83
N PRO A 550 43.98 1.14 -11.08
CA PRO A 550 44.65 2.35 -10.55
C PRO A 550 45.68 2.94 -11.55
N PRO A 551 46.29 4.15 -11.36
CA PRO A 551 46.43 4.92 -10.11
C PRO A 551 46.20 6.46 -10.19
N HIS A 552 46.51 7.12 -9.04
CA HIS A 552 46.85 8.53 -8.76
C HIS A 552 45.72 9.41 -8.18
N HIS A 553 45.85 10.11 -7.04
CA HIS A 553 46.90 10.18 -6.00
C HIS A 553 46.21 10.49 -4.65
N ASP A 554 46.48 9.72 -3.59
CA ASP A 554 46.16 10.14 -2.22
C ASP A 554 47.33 10.94 -1.64
N PHE A 555 47.06 12.14 -1.13
CA PHE A 555 47.97 12.83 -0.21
C PHE A 555 47.51 12.58 1.23
N SER A 556 48.23 11.72 1.94
CA SER A 556 48.09 11.53 3.39
C SER A 556 49.38 11.94 4.08
N LEU A 557 49.29 12.83 5.08
CA LEU A 557 50.43 13.44 5.79
C LEU A 557 51.01 12.50 6.86
N MET A 558 50.91 11.18 6.67
CA MET A 558 51.33 10.15 7.63
C MET A 558 52.62 9.40 7.24
N ASP A 559 53.11 9.56 6.02
CA ASP A 559 54.34 8.89 5.54
C ASP A 559 55.65 9.61 5.93
N ILE A 560 55.61 10.55 6.90
CA ILE A 560 56.77 11.35 7.34
C ILE A 560 57.42 10.80 8.63
N LEU A 561 56.95 9.66 9.17
CA LEU A 561 57.59 8.99 10.32
C LEU A 561 58.12 7.59 9.94
N PRO A 562 59.43 7.34 9.99
CA PRO A 562 60.02 6.11 9.49
C PRO A 562 59.74 4.93 10.42
N ALA A 563 59.13 3.87 9.86
CA ALA A 563 58.99 2.59 10.54
C ALA A 563 60.33 1.85 10.57
N SER A 564 60.88 1.66 11.78
CA SER A 564 61.86 0.61 12.05
C SER A 564 61.45 -0.15 13.32
N PHE A 565 61.74 -1.45 13.34
CA PHE A 565 61.37 -2.42 14.39
C PHE A 565 59.90 -2.87 14.47
N THR A 566 59.51 -3.74 13.54
CA THR A 566 58.78 -4.96 13.89
C THR A 566 59.34 -6.17 13.14
N SER A 567 60.17 -6.99 13.81
CA SER A 567 60.34 -8.39 13.44
C SER A 567 60.69 -9.21 14.68
N GLN A 568 60.09 -10.40 14.77
CA GLN A 568 60.29 -11.44 15.79
C GLN A 568 59.74 -11.14 17.20
N ILE A 569 58.74 -11.93 17.61
CA ILE A 569 58.86 -12.93 18.68
C ILE A 569 57.73 -13.96 18.47
N ASN A 570 58.08 -15.26 18.54
CA ASN A 570 57.11 -16.37 18.47
C ASN A 570 56.57 -16.73 19.87
N PRO A 571 55.38 -17.35 19.96
CA PRO A 571 54.69 -17.57 21.24
C PRO A 571 55.09 -18.91 21.91
N THR A 572 56.18 -18.94 22.67
CA THR A 572 56.45 -20.01 23.66
C THR A 572 57.44 -19.58 24.74
N THR A 573 56.98 -19.40 25.98
CA THR A 573 57.80 -19.61 27.19
C THR A 573 56.90 -19.67 28.43
N MET A 574 56.97 -20.79 29.16
CA MET A 574 56.38 -20.86 30.50
C MET A 574 57.16 -19.96 31.46
N VAL A 575 56.45 -19.13 32.23
CA VAL A 575 57.09 -18.24 33.22
C VAL A 575 57.53 -19.07 34.43
N SER A 576 58.85 -19.20 34.60
CA SER A 576 59.44 -19.82 35.80
C SER A 576 59.22 -18.96 37.05
N ALA A 577 58.86 -19.62 38.16
CA ALA A 577 58.49 -18.99 39.44
C ALA A 577 59.61 -18.15 40.09
N ALA A 578 60.85 -18.21 39.58
CA ALA A 578 62.00 -17.51 40.16
C ALA A 578 61.97 -15.97 40.01
N LYS A 579 61.23 -15.39 39.04
CA LYS A 579 61.20 -13.93 38.82
C LYS A 579 60.23 -13.17 39.75
N ILE A 580 59.29 -13.86 40.40
CA ILE A 580 58.21 -13.22 41.17
C ILE A 580 58.72 -12.52 42.45
N LYS A 581 59.86 -12.94 43.01
CA LYS A 581 60.51 -12.27 44.17
C LYS A 581 60.98 -10.83 43.90
N SER A 582 61.09 -10.41 42.64
CA SER A 582 61.44 -9.03 42.28
C SER A 582 60.27 -8.04 42.37
N ILE A 583 59.05 -8.54 42.57
CA ILE A 583 57.80 -7.76 42.66
C ILE A 583 57.35 -7.64 44.14
N ASP A 584 58.21 -7.99 45.10
CA ASP A 584 57.95 -7.77 46.53
C ASP A 584 58.11 -6.27 46.88
N PHE A 585 57.00 -5.54 46.76
CA PHE A 585 56.89 -4.13 47.11
C PHE A 585 56.83 -3.90 48.64
N PHE A 586 56.74 -4.97 49.46
CA PHE A 586 56.56 -4.91 50.91
C PHE A 586 57.84 -5.27 51.68
N ARG A 587 58.95 -4.59 51.35
CA ARG A 587 60.17 -4.62 52.16
C ARG A 587 59.86 -4.18 53.59
N LYS A 588 59.86 -5.12 54.53
CA LYS A 588 59.66 -4.86 55.95
C LYS A 588 60.81 -4.02 56.51
N THR A 589 60.54 -2.76 56.83
CA THR A 589 61.45 -1.94 57.64
C THR A 589 61.60 -2.55 59.03
N PRO A 590 62.82 -2.67 59.59
CA PRO A 590 63.02 -3.13 60.95
C PRO A 590 62.34 -2.18 61.95
N ARG A 591 61.75 -2.73 63.01
CA ARG A 591 60.91 -1.99 63.98
C ARG A 591 61.66 -0.87 64.71
N ASP A 592 62.99 -0.94 64.74
CA ASP A 592 63.88 0.00 65.43
C ASP A 592 64.03 1.35 64.69
N LEU A 593 63.42 1.49 63.50
CA LEU A 593 63.38 2.74 62.70
C LEU A 593 62.00 3.39 62.62
N THR A 594 60.99 2.88 63.34
CA THR A 594 59.62 3.42 63.33
C THR A 594 59.21 3.91 64.72
N GLU A 595 59.31 5.22 64.97
CA GLU A 595 58.71 5.84 66.16
C GLU A 595 57.19 6.03 65.96
N ALA A 596 56.39 5.58 66.93
CA ALA A 596 54.95 5.80 66.94
C ALA A 596 54.63 7.22 67.46
N SER A 597 54.03 8.07 66.62
CA SER A 597 53.61 9.42 67.01
C SER A 597 52.14 9.45 67.48
N LEU A 598 51.87 10.23 68.52
CA LEU A 598 50.49 10.42 69.04
C LEU A 598 49.58 11.08 67.99
N SER A 599 50.13 11.98 67.16
CA SER A 599 49.44 12.59 66.03
C SER A 599 49.09 11.58 64.94
N GLY A 600 50.04 10.72 64.56
CA GLY A 600 49.82 9.68 63.54
C GLY A 600 48.79 8.64 63.98
N ALA A 601 48.73 8.31 65.28
CA ALA A 601 47.67 7.46 65.84
C ALA A 601 46.28 8.10 65.71
N GLY A 602 46.15 9.40 66.02
CA GLY A 602 44.90 10.16 65.84
C GLY A 602 44.44 10.24 64.39
N ILE A 603 45.35 10.56 63.46
CA ILE A 603 45.07 10.61 62.02
C ILE A 603 44.65 9.22 61.50
N SER A 604 45.33 8.15 61.95
CA SER A 604 44.99 6.77 61.56
C SER A 604 43.59 6.35 62.04
N ALA A 605 43.19 6.75 63.25
CA ALA A 605 41.85 6.48 63.78
C ALA A 605 40.76 7.24 62.98
N ILE A 606 40.99 8.50 62.65
CA ILE A 606 40.07 9.31 61.82
C ILE A 606 39.98 8.72 60.40
N ALA A 607 41.11 8.34 59.80
CA ALA A 607 41.16 7.69 58.49
C ALA A 607 40.36 6.37 58.48
N ALA A 608 40.48 5.54 59.53
CA ALA A 608 39.71 4.31 59.65
C ALA A 608 38.18 4.56 59.74
N ILE A 609 37.75 5.57 60.49
CA ILE A 609 36.32 5.96 60.58
C ILE A 609 35.82 6.42 59.20
N ILE A 610 36.59 7.23 58.48
CA ILE A 610 36.23 7.71 57.13
C ILE A 610 36.14 6.54 56.13
N ILE A 611 37.08 5.58 56.17
CA ILE A 611 37.04 4.38 55.31
C ILE A 611 35.79 3.55 55.61
N ILE A 612 35.43 3.33 56.88
CA ILE A 612 34.22 2.58 57.27
C ILE A 612 32.95 3.28 56.77
N PHE A 613 32.87 4.60 56.91
CA PHE A 613 31.72 5.39 56.44
C PHE A 613 31.57 5.34 54.91
N LEU A 614 32.64 5.60 54.16
CA LEU A 614 32.64 5.56 52.70
C LEU A 614 32.39 4.14 52.16
N PHE A 615 32.91 3.11 52.83
CA PHE A 615 32.58 1.70 52.54
C PHE A 615 31.08 1.44 52.73
N GLY A 616 30.47 1.92 53.81
CA GLY A 616 29.03 1.79 54.04
C GLY A 616 28.20 2.47 52.96
N MET A 617 28.59 3.67 52.51
CA MET A 617 27.94 4.37 51.41
C MET A 617 28.07 3.62 50.07
N GLU A 618 29.26 3.12 49.73
CA GLU A 618 29.50 2.39 48.47
C GLU A 618 28.79 1.02 48.49
N LEU A 619 28.76 0.33 49.63
CA LEU A 619 28.01 -0.92 49.82
C LEU A 619 26.51 -0.70 49.67
N HIS A 620 25.96 0.36 50.27
CA HIS A 620 24.56 0.75 50.05
C HIS A 620 24.30 1.06 48.57
N SER A 621 25.19 1.82 47.92
CA SER A 621 25.09 2.17 46.50
C SER A 621 25.28 0.97 45.55
N TYR A 622 25.91 -0.11 46.01
CA TYR A 622 26.01 -1.39 45.30
C TYR A 622 24.75 -2.24 45.45
N LEU A 623 24.13 -2.24 46.63
CA LEU A 623 22.89 -2.98 46.92
C LEU A 623 21.63 -2.31 46.32
N THR A 624 21.66 -1.00 46.06
CA THR A 624 20.58 -0.31 45.32
C THR A 624 20.60 -0.64 43.84
N ILE A 625 19.53 -1.27 43.35
CA ILE A 625 19.28 -1.51 41.92
C ILE A 625 18.96 -0.17 41.22
N SER A 626 19.53 0.05 40.04
CA SER A 626 19.24 1.23 39.21
C SER A 626 18.31 0.86 38.05
N THR A 627 17.22 1.59 37.84
CA THR A 627 16.37 1.45 36.67
C THR A 627 16.83 2.38 35.55
N SER A 628 16.82 1.88 34.31
CA SER A 628 17.11 2.66 33.12
C SER A 628 15.94 2.59 32.14
N THR A 629 15.43 3.75 31.74
CA THR A 629 14.39 3.88 30.71
C THR A 629 15.04 4.23 29.37
N ALA A 630 14.81 3.44 28.33
CA ALA A 630 15.32 3.68 26.99
C ALA A 630 14.18 3.60 25.97
N ILE A 631 14.10 4.57 25.06
CA ILE A 631 13.20 4.50 23.90
C ILE A 631 13.95 3.75 22.80
N ILE A 632 13.41 2.63 22.35
CA ILE A 632 13.97 1.81 21.27
C ILE A 632 12.92 1.57 20.19
N ILE A 633 13.35 1.19 18.99
CA ILE A 633 12.42 0.82 17.91
C ILE A 633 11.81 -0.54 18.26
N ASP A 634 10.50 -0.64 18.09
CA ASP A 634 9.77 -1.88 18.35
C ASP A 634 10.16 -2.96 17.34
N LYS A 635 10.47 -4.15 17.85
CA LYS A 635 10.93 -5.30 17.05
C LYS A 635 9.84 -6.33 16.76
N SER A 636 8.62 -6.10 17.23
CA SER A 636 7.46 -6.92 16.87
C SER A 636 7.30 -6.99 15.36
N SER A 637 6.93 -8.16 14.83
CA SER A 637 6.63 -8.28 13.40
C SER A 637 5.36 -7.52 13.04
N ILE A 638 5.20 -7.13 11.78
CA ILE A 638 3.97 -6.51 11.27
C ILE A 638 2.78 -7.50 11.31
N GLU A 639 3.06 -8.80 11.42
CA GLU A 639 2.07 -9.86 11.58
C GLU A 639 1.62 -10.06 13.04
N ASP A 640 2.34 -9.47 14.01
CA ASP A 640 2.01 -9.59 15.43
C ASP A 640 0.64 -8.97 15.72
N THR A 641 -0.14 -9.67 16.55
CA THR A 641 -1.49 -9.26 16.90
C THR A 641 -1.56 -8.73 18.33
N VAL A 642 -2.24 -7.58 18.48
CA VAL A 642 -2.51 -6.94 19.76
C VAL A 642 -3.95 -7.22 20.14
N ARG A 643 -4.16 -7.69 21.36
CA ARG A 643 -5.49 -7.84 21.96
C ARG A 643 -5.97 -6.48 22.47
N ILE A 644 -7.21 -6.13 22.16
CA ILE A 644 -7.91 -4.96 22.71
C ILE A 644 -9.08 -5.47 23.55
N ASP A 645 -9.07 -5.22 24.86
CA ASP A 645 -10.21 -5.43 25.76
C ASP A 645 -10.98 -4.12 25.91
N PHE A 646 -12.29 -4.17 25.76
CA PHE A 646 -13.17 -3.00 25.90
C PHE A 646 -14.48 -3.32 26.61
N ASN A 647 -15.03 -2.30 27.26
CA ASN A 647 -16.37 -2.27 27.86
C ASN A 647 -16.93 -0.86 27.67
N ILE A 648 -17.89 -0.71 26.75
CA ILE A 648 -18.42 0.57 26.29
C ILE A 648 -19.96 0.52 26.31
N SER A 649 -20.57 1.51 26.97
CA SER A 649 -22.01 1.62 27.17
C SER A 649 -22.61 2.70 26.29
N PHE A 650 -23.56 2.36 25.41
CA PHE A 650 -24.26 3.28 24.50
C PHE A 650 -25.71 3.47 24.97
N PRO A 651 -26.09 4.56 25.67
CA PRO A 651 -27.41 4.69 26.29
C PRO A 651 -28.60 4.77 25.33
N PHE A 652 -28.34 5.08 24.05
CA PHE A 652 -29.36 5.33 23.03
C PHE A 652 -29.34 4.35 21.86
N LEU A 653 -28.47 3.33 21.89
CA LEU A 653 -28.36 2.32 20.83
C LEU A 653 -28.73 0.93 21.36
N SER A 654 -29.79 0.33 20.82
CA SER A 654 -30.25 -0.99 21.25
C SER A 654 -29.23 -2.10 20.92
N CYS A 655 -29.11 -3.11 21.80
CA CYS A 655 -28.24 -4.27 21.58
C CYS A 655 -28.61 -5.11 20.35
N GLU A 656 -29.84 -5.00 19.85
CA GLU A 656 -30.26 -5.62 18.60
C GLU A 656 -29.44 -5.10 17.41
N PHE A 657 -29.27 -3.77 17.33
CA PHE A 657 -28.64 -3.09 16.20
C PHE A 657 -27.18 -2.72 16.44
N ALA A 658 -26.73 -2.64 17.70
CA ALA A 658 -25.34 -2.35 18.05
C ALA A 658 -24.38 -3.38 17.42
N SER A 659 -23.52 -2.96 16.51
CA SER A 659 -22.52 -3.81 15.85
C SER A 659 -21.12 -3.22 15.98
N VAL A 660 -20.13 -4.10 16.17
CA VAL A 660 -18.70 -3.76 16.22
C VAL A 660 -18.06 -4.35 14.97
N ASP A 661 -17.58 -3.48 14.09
CA ASP A 661 -16.97 -3.77 12.78
C ASP A 661 -17.72 -4.80 11.91
N ASN A 662 -18.49 -4.30 10.95
CA ASN A 662 -19.34 -5.08 10.05
C ASN A 662 -18.57 -6.00 9.05
N ARG A 663 -17.25 -6.11 9.16
CA ARG A 663 -16.39 -6.84 8.21
C ARG A 663 -15.81 -8.15 8.74
N LEU A 664 -16.04 -8.50 10.01
CA LEU A 664 -15.37 -9.62 10.68
C LEU A 664 -16.34 -10.50 11.48
N ASN A 665 -16.06 -11.81 11.53
CA ASN A 665 -16.82 -12.79 12.34
C ASN A 665 -16.45 -12.71 13.84
N ILE A 666 -16.69 -11.56 14.48
CA ILE A 666 -16.29 -11.28 15.88
C ILE A 666 -17.29 -11.81 16.93
N THR A 667 -18.42 -12.40 16.51
CA THR A 667 -19.59 -12.73 17.35
C THR A 667 -19.32 -13.66 18.55
N LYS A 668 -18.15 -14.31 18.64
CA LYS A 668 -17.79 -15.20 19.77
C LYS A 668 -17.01 -14.50 20.89
N THR A 669 -16.45 -13.30 20.68
CA THR A 669 -15.61 -12.60 21.68
C THR A 669 -16.21 -11.31 22.21
N ILE A 670 -17.39 -10.93 21.70
CA ILE A 670 -18.15 -9.74 22.11
C ILE A 670 -19.48 -10.17 22.71
N ARG A 671 -19.76 -9.65 23.90
CA ARG A 671 -21.02 -9.81 24.64
C ARG A 671 -21.76 -8.48 24.66
N LYS A 672 -23.09 -8.58 24.69
CA LYS A 672 -24.00 -7.43 24.71
C LYS A 672 -24.94 -7.56 25.89
N TYR A 673 -25.13 -6.49 26.64
CA TYR A 673 -26.07 -6.45 27.77
C TYR A 673 -26.97 -5.22 27.64
N PRO A 674 -28.31 -5.36 27.68
CA PRO A 674 -29.20 -4.21 27.65
C PRO A 674 -29.04 -3.41 28.94
N ILE A 675 -28.96 -2.08 28.81
CA ILE A 675 -28.77 -1.15 29.92
C ILE A 675 -29.90 -0.13 30.00
N ASN A 676 -30.30 0.21 31.22
CA ASN A 676 -31.24 1.30 31.45
C ASN A 676 -30.58 2.68 31.27
N ARG A 677 -31.37 3.76 31.35
CA ARG A 677 -30.88 5.16 31.33
C ARG A 677 -29.82 5.48 32.40
N HIS A 678 -29.70 4.67 33.45
CA HIS A 678 -28.71 4.80 34.52
C HIS A 678 -27.47 3.90 34.33
N LEU A 679 -27.26 3.35 33.13
CA LEU A 679 -26.14 2.46 32.75
C LEU A 679 -26.11 1.11 33.50
N GLN A 680 -27.17 0.76 34.23
CA GLN A 680 -27.30 -0.52 34.92
C GLN A 680 -27.83 -1.57 33.95
N THR A 681 -27.22 -2.76 33.95
CA THR A 681 -27.65 -3.89 33.12
C THR A 681 -28.92 -4.54 33.63
N LYS A 682 -29.86 -4.81 32.72
CA LYS A 682 -31.05 -5.64 33.01
C LYS A 682 -30.84 -7.06 32.50
N GLY A 683 -31.00 -8.05 33.39
CA GLY A 683 -31.11 -9.46 33.02
C GLY A 683 -29.85 -10.10 32.42
N HIS A 684 -30.08 -11.06 31.52
CA HIS A 684 -29.06 -11.93 30.92
C HIS A 684 -28.40 -11.32 29.67
N GLU A 685 -27.35 -11.96 29.19
CA GLU A 685 -26.66 -11.61 27.93
C GLU A 685 -27.62 -11.60 26.73
N PHE A 686 -27.55 -10.54 25.92
CA PHE A 686 -28.35 -10.40 24.71
C PHE A 686 -27.84 -11.37 23.64
N ASN A 687 -28.43 -12.55 23.62
CA ASN A 687 -28.20 -13.54 22.58
C ASN A 687 -28.94 -13.15 21.29
N SER A 688 -28.23 -12.46 20.40
CA SER A 688 -28.54 -12.53 18.97
C SER A 688 -28.35 -13.98 18.52
N GLY A 689 -29.44 -14.76 18.53
CA GLY A 689 -29.48 -16.09 17.91
C GLY A 689 -28.94 -16.05 16.47
N PRO A 690 -28.45 -17.18 15.93
CA PRO A 690 -27.64 -17.23 14.73
C PRO A 690 -28.26 -16.44 13.58
N ILE A 691 -27.56 -15.38 13.15
CA ILE A 691 -27.97 -14.51 12.06
C ILE A 691 -27.64 -15.22 10.74
N THR A 692 -28.49 -16.16 10.33
CA THR A 692 -28.30 -16.99 9.14
C THR A 692 -29.53 -17.06 8.23
N HIS A 693 -30.48 -16.12 8.37
CA HIS A 693 -31.55 -15.96 7.40
C HIS A 693 -31.96 -14.48 7.28
N THR A 694 -31.90 -13.94 6.06
CA THR A 694 -32.64 -12.72 5.70
C THR A 694 -34.14 -13.05 5.72
N PRO A 695 -35.02 -12.25 6.35
CA PRO A 695 -36.45 -12.58 6.40
C PRO A 695 -37.00 -12.81 4.99
N LYS A 696 -37.76 -13.90 4.79
CA LYS A 696 -38.38 -14.19 3.50
C LYS A 696 -39.43 -13.13 3.16
N HIS A 697 -39.62 -12.89 1.87
CA HIS A 697 -40.61 -11.97 1.31
C HIS A 697 -41.30 -12.70 0.15
N ASP A 698 -42.55 -12.33 -0.18
CA ASP A 698 -43.28 -12.90 -1.32
C ASP A 698 -42.48 -12.78 -2.62
N GLU A 699 -42.21 -13.89 -3.32
CA GLU A 699 -41.45 -13.90 -4.59
C GLU A 699 -42.18 -13.24 -5.76
N LYS A 700 -43.48 -12.97 -5.64
CA LYS A 700 -44.33 -12.39 -6.69
C LYS A 700 -45.00 -11.10 -6.22
N VAL A 701 -44.49 -9.97 -6.72
CA VAL A 701 -45.10 -8.65 -6.55
C VAL A 701 -46.16 -8.45 -7.63
N ASP A 702 -47.39 -8.83 -7.31
CA ASP A 702 -48.56 -8.56 -8.14
C ASP A 702 -48.95 -7.07 -7.98
N GLU A 703 -49.04 -6.29 -9.07
CA GLU A 703 -49.07 -4.82 -8.99
C GLU A 703 -50.36 -4.24 -8.36
N THR A 704 -51.43 -5.03 -8.27
CA THR A 704 -52.72 -4.61 -7.68
C THR A 704 -52.92 -5.10 -6.24
N TYR A 705 -52.21 -4.49 -5.29
CA TYR A 705 -52.53 -4.57 -3.85
C TYR A 705 -53.20 -3.28 -3.37
N GLY A 706 -54.46 -3.38 -2.93
CA GLY A 706 -55.20 -2.27 -2.30
C GLY A 706 -54.84 -2.10 -0.81
N GLU A 707 -55.16 -0.93 -0.24
CA GLU A 707 -54.85 -0.61 1.16
C GLU A 707 -55.68 -1.46 2.15
N GLY A 708 -55.02 -2.41 2.79
CA GLY A 708 -55.59 -3.42 3.69
C GLY A 708 -55.37 -3.12 5.17
N SER A 709 -54.38 -2.29 5.53
CA SER A 709 -54.08 -1.87 6.90
C SER A 709 -54.78 -0.55 7.27
N VAL A 710 -54.70 -0.14 8.53
CA VAL A 710 -55.24 1.14 9.05
C VAL A 710 -54.12 2.14 9.27
N ALA A 711 -54.21 3.34 8.69
CA ALA A 711 -53.23 4.40 8.93
C ALA A 711 -53.39 5.00 10.33
N LEU A 712 -52.33 4.93 11.13
CA LEU A 712 -52.29 5.45 12.50
C LEU A 712 -51.42 6.71 12.58
N ASN A 713 -51.83 7.64 13.43
CA ASN A 713 -51.20 8.93 13.69
C ASN A 713 -51.33 9.33 15.16
N SER A 714 -50.62 10.38 15.56
CA SER A 714 -50.56 10.85 16.96
C SER A 714 -51.91 11.18 17.59
N HIS A 715 -52.97 11.39 16.79
CA HIS A 715 -54.33 11.68 17.29
C HIS A 715 -55.20 10.42 17.45
N ASN A 716 -55.03 9.39 16.61
CA ASN A 716 -55.86 8.18 16.63
C ASN A 716 -55.19 6.97 17.29
N PHE A 717 -53.85 6.98 17.43
CA PHE A 717 -53.07 5.83 17.88
C PHE A 717 -53.46 5.37 19.28
N ASP A 718 -53.46 6.29 20.25
CA ASP A 718 -53.82 5.98 21.64
C ASP A 718 -55.30 5.53 21.71
N LYS A 719 -56.22 6.14 20.95
CA LYS A 719 -57.63 5.69 20.90
C LYS A 719 -57.75 4.24 20.41
N ILE A 720 -57.17 3.92 19.25
CA ILE A 720 -57.32 2.62 18.59
C ILE A 720 -56.66 1.50 19.42
N THR A 721 -55.50 1.77 20.03
CA THR A 721 -54.81 0.81 20.90
C THR A 721 -55.57 0.52 22.21
N HIS A 722 -56.37 1.46 22.73
CA HIS A 722 -57.23 1.22 23.89
C HIS A 722 -58.60 0.61 23.51
N GLU A 723 -59.09 0.81 22.29
CA GLU A 723 -60.38 0.29 21.83
C GLU A 723 -60.32 -1.22 21.59
N HIS A 724 -59.34 -1.68 20.81
CA HIS A 724 -59.21 -3.07 20.35
C HIS A 724 -58.36 -3.95 21.28
N GLN A 725 -58.54 -5.28 21.24
CA GLN A 725 -57.84 -6.19 22.15
C GLN A 725 -56.37 -6.42 21.77
N ILE A 726 -56.09 -6.55 20.47
CA ILE A 726 -54.75 -6.64 19.89
C ILE A 726 -54.65 -5.63 18.74
N VAL A 727 -53.60 -4.82 18.73
CA VAL A 727 -53.25 -3.95 17.60
C VAL A 727 -51.82 -4.25 17.20
N VAL A 728 -51.59 -4.58 15.92
CA VAL A 728 -50.26 -4.86 15.40
C VAL A 728 -49.89 -3.77 14.39
N VAL A 729 -48.78 -3.07 14.64
CA VAL A 729 -48.41 -1.85 13.93
C VAL A 729 -47.07 -2.02 13.23
N ASN A 730 -47.04 -1.76 11.92
CA ASN A 730 -45.82 -1.62 11.13
C ASN A 730 -45.38 -0.14 11.10
N PHE A 731 -44.29 0.16 11.79
CA PHE A 731 -43.61 1.45 11.76
C PHE A 731 -42.64 1.48 10.58
N TRP A 732 -42.90 2.32 9.59
CA TRP A 732 -42.21 2.29 8.29
C TRP A 732 -41.75 3.68 7.83
N ALA A 733 -40.90 3.71 6.81
CA ALA A 733 -40.45 4.93 6.15
C ALA A 733 -40.39 4.74 4.62
N PRO A 734 -40.83 5.72 3.80
CA PRO A 734 -40.91 5.60 2.33
C PRO A 734 -39.56 5.40 1.64
N TRP A 735 -38.48 5.95 2.21
CA TRP A 735 -37.11 5.79 1.69
C TRP A 735 -36.49 4.43 2.05
N CYS A 736 -37.04 3.70 3.03
CA CYS A 736 -36.49 2.41 3.45
C CYS A 736 -36.75 1.32 2.40
N HIS A 737 -35.69 0.61 1.99
CA HIS A 737 -35.79 -0.52 1.06
C HIS A 737 -36.63 -1.66 1.66
N TRP A 738 -36.34 -2.07 2.89
CA TRP A 738 -37.05 -3.14 3.59
C TRP A 738 -38.53 -2.83 3.84
N SER A 739 -38.88 -1.56 4.09
CA SER A 739 -40.28 -1.13 4.22
C SER A 739 -41.04 -1.26 2.90
N ARG A 740 -40.38 -0.94 1.76
CA ARG A 740 -40.97 -1.12 0.43
C ARG A 740 -41.16 -2.60 0.07
N LEU A 741 -40.23 -3.48 0.48
CA LEU A 741 -40.36 -4.94 0.32
C LEU A 741 -41.44 -5.56 1.22
N LEU A 742 -41.64 -5.05 2.44
CA LEU A 742 -42.68 -5.53 3.35
C LEU A 742 -44.09 -5.04 2.95
N ARG A 743 -44.22 -3.89 2.28
CA ARG A 743 -45.52 -3.26 2.01
C ARG A 743 -46.53 -4.20 1.33
N PRO A 744 -46.22 -4.94 0.25
CA PRO A 744 -47.22 -5.76 -0.44
C PRO A 744 -47.76 -6.89 0.44
N SER A 745 -46.89 -7.63 1.16
CA SER A 745 -47.32 -8.71 2.05
C SER A 745 -48.04 -8.20 3.29
N TRP A 746 -47.62 -7.04 3.83
CA TRP A 746 -48.31 -6.39 4.95
C TRP A 746 -49.75 -6.00 4.61
N GLU A 747 -49.97 -5.35 3.45
CA GLU A 747 -51.32 -4.95 3.02
C GLU A 747 -52.20 -6.16 2.67
N LYS A 748 -51.65 -7.21 2.04
CA LYS A 748 -52.35 -8.48 1.80
C LYS A 748 -52.77 -9.14 3.12
N ALA A 749 -51.84 -9.32 4.06
CA ALA A 749 -52.11 -9.91 5.37
C ALA A 749 -53.17 -9.11 6.13
N ALA A 750 -53.04 -7.78 6.17
CA ALA A 750 -54.01 -6.90 6.80
C ALA A 750 -55.43 -7.04 6.19
N LYS A 751 -55.54 -7.16 4.87
CA LYS A 751 -56.82 -7.42 4.17
C LYS A 751 -57.42 -8.78 4.56
N VAL A 752 -56.61 -9.84 4.63
CA VAL A 752 -57.06 -11.18 5.08
C VAL A 752 -57.55 -11.13 6.52
N MET A 753 -56.78 -10.50 7.43
CA MET A 753 -57.19 -10.40 8.83
C MET A 753 -58.45 -9.54 9.02
N ARG A 754 -58.60 -8.45 8.25
CA ARG A 754 -59.81 -7.60 8.26
C ARG A 754 -61.06 -8.37 7.78
N GLN A 755 -60.92 -9.35 6.89
CA GLN A 755 -62.02 -10.23 6.48
C GLN A 755 -62.39 -11.27 7.55
N ARG A 756 -61.40 -11.81 8.27
CA ARG A 756 -61.62 -12.82 9.32
C ARG A 756 -62.11 -12.23 10.64
N TYR A 757 -61.62 -11.04 11.00
CA TYR A 757 -61.87 -10.36 12.26
C TYR A 757 -62.36 -8.93 11.98
N SER A 758 -63.53 -8.81 11.35
CA SER A 758 -64.08 -7.51 10.93
C SER A 758 -64.22 -6.54 12.12
N PRO A 759 -63.77 -5.27 12.00
CA PRO A 759 -63.88 -4.27 13.06
C PRO A 759 -65.31 -4.04 13.56
N GLU A 760 -66.30 -4.24 12.70
CA GLU A 760 -67.72 -3.99 12.99
C GLU A 760 -68.40 -5.12 13.79
N HIS A 761 -67.83 -6.34 13.79
CA HIS A 761 -68.49 -7.55 14.30
C HIS A 761 -67.67 -8.30 15.36
N ASP A 762 -66.35 -8.30 15.23
CA ASP A 762 -65.43 -9.03 16.13
C ASP A 762 -64.52 -8.04 16.86
N GLY A 763 -63.83 -7.16 16.11
CA GLY A 763 -63.03 -6.08 16.66
C GLY A 763 -61.83 -6.48 17.53
N ARG A 764 -61.49 -7.78 17.67
CA ARG A 764 -60.38 -8.20 18.54
C ARG A 764 -59.00 -7.85 17.98
N LEU A 765 -58.83 -7.75 16.67
CA LEU A 765 -57.56 -7.47 16.01
C LEU A 765 -57.65 -6.28 15.05
N ILE A 766 -56.69 -5.36 15.15
CA ILE A 766 -56.41 -4.35 14.11
C ILE A 766 -54.97 -4.48 13.62
N VAL A 767 -54.80 -4.43 12.30
CA VAL A 767 -53.49 -4.33 11.64
C VAL A 767 -53.31 -2.90 11.12
N GLY A 768 -52.35 -2.18 11.69
CA GLY A 768 -52.10 -0.77 11.42
C GLY A 768 -50.73 -0.50 10.79
N ASN A 769 -50.55 0.72 10.29
CA ASN A 769 -49.26 1.24 9.83
C ASN A 769 -49.03 2.66 10.37
N VAL A 770 -47.77 3.05 10.55
CA VAL A 770 -47.34 4.41 10.93
C VAL A 770 -46.18 4.84 10.03
N ASP A 771 -46.35 5.95 9.32
CA ASP A 771 -45.30 6.60 8.54
C ASP A 771 -44.44 7.50 9.45
N CYS A 772 -43.29 6.99 9.86
CA CYS A 772 -42.39 7.68 10.79
C CYS A 772 -41.71 8.92 10.21
N THR A 773 -41.85 9.18 8.90
CA THR A 773 -41.38 10.45 8.31
C THR A 773 -42.38 11.60 8.51
N LYS A 774 -43.63 11.28 8.83
CA LYS A 774 -44.68 12.26 9.20
C LYS A 774 -44.91 12.27 10.71
N GLU A 775 -45.11 11.10 11.30
CA GLU A 775 -45.41 10.90 12.72
C GLU A 775 -44.12 10.75 13.54
N ALA A 776 -43.24 11.75 13.42
CA ALA A 776 -41.89 11.74 13.96
C ALA A 776 -41.83 11.45 15.47
N ASP A 777 -42.67 12.15 16.25
CA ASP A 777 -42.67 12.09 17.71
C ASP A 777 -43.31 10.81 18.23
N LEU A 778 -44.32 10.28 17.54
CA LEU A 778 -44.95 9.00 17.84
C LEU A 778 -43.95 7.85 17.73
N CYS A 779 -43.15 7.81 16.65
CA CYS A 779 -42.12 6.78 16.50
C CYS A 779 -40.99 6.92 17.53
N GLN A 780 -40.69 8.14 17.99
CA GLN A 780 -39.75 8.37 19.09
C GLN A 780 -40.32 7.92 20.45
N LYS A 781 -41.60 8.20 20.73
CA LYS A 781 -42.37 7.74 21.91
C LYS A 781 -42.36 6.21 22.03
N HIS A 782 -42.46 5.49 20.91
CA HIS A 782 -42.41 4.02 20.84
C HIS A 782 -41.01 3.42 20.56
N HIS A 783 -39.97 4.24 20.67
CA HIS A 783 -38.54 3.86 20.57
C HIS A 783 -38.19 3.08 19.29
N ILE A 784 -38.72 3.52 18.15
CA ILE A 784 -38.42 2.94 16.84
C ILE A 784 -37.07 3.48 16.34
N GLN A 785 -36.05 2.61 16.31
CA GLN A 785 -34.68 2.98 15.89
C GLN A 785 -34.37 2.66 14.44
N GLY A 786 -35.07 1.69 13.83
CA GLY A 786 -34.90 1.30 12.43
C GLY A 786 -36.24 0.90 11.79
N TYR A 787 -36.25 0.74 10.47
CA TYR A 787 -37.47 0.49 9.70
C TYR A 787 -37.32 -0.72 8.77
N PRO A 788 -38.37 -1.53 8.55
CA PRO A 788 -39.66 -1.50 9.23
C PRO A 788 -39.58 -2.20 10.60
N THR A 789 -40.18 -1.64 11.64
CA THR A 789 -40.35 -2.32 12.94
C THR A 789 -41.81 -2.67 13.15
N ILE A 790 -42.10 -3.94 13.47
CA ILE A 790 -43.45 -4.42 13.76
C ILE A 790 -43.61 -4.61 15.27
N ARG A 791 -44.55 -3.88 15.88
CA ARG A 791 -44.89 -3.97 17.32
C ARG A 791 -46.30 -4.53 17.50
N ILE A 792 -46.49 -5.30 18.58
CA ILE A 792 -47.78 -5.88 18.98
C ILE A 792 -48.19 -5.24 20.32
N TYR A 793 -49.32 -4.56 20.31
CA TYR A 793 -49.97 -3.95 21.46
C TYR A 793 -51.14 -4.85 21.89
N ARG A 794 -51.27 -5.12 23.19
CA ARG A 794 -52.38 -5.93 23.74
C ARG A 794 -53.03 -5.21 24.91
N LYS A 795 -54.35 -5.04 24.87
CA LYS A 795 -55.16 -4.28 25.85
C LYS A 795 -55.15 -4.85 27.27
N SER A 796 -54.84 -6.14 27.43
CA SER A 796 -54.81 -6.84 28.72
C SER A 796 -53.42 -7.04 29.29
N ILE A 797 -52.36 -6.58 28.60
CA ILE A 797 -50.96 -6.79 29.00
C ILE A 797 -50.29 -5.43 29.29
N ASP A 798 -50.65 -4.87 30.44
CA ASP A 798 -49.78 -3.97 31.20
C ASP A 798 -48.62 -4.80 31.81
N VAL A 799 -47.76 -5.35 30.96
CA VAL A 799 -46.40 -5.73 31.39
C VAL A 799 -45.66 -4.43 31.59
N HIS A 800 -45.81 -3.90 32.80
CA HIS A 800 -44.94 -2.88 33.29
C HIS A 800 -43.61 -3.51 33.71
N ASP A 801 -42.51 -2.93 33.22
CA ASP A 801 -41.18 -3.15 33.79
C ASP A 801 -41.16 -2.72 35.29
N ASP A 802 -40.10 -3.03 36.04
CA ASP A 802 -39.93 -2.66 37.47
C ASP A 802 -40.11 -1.15 37.77
N LEU A 803 -40.19 -0.33 36.72
CA LEU A 803 -40.32 1.13 36.71
C LEU A 803 -41.72 1.62 36.27
N GLY A 804 -42.70 0.75 36.05
CA GLY A 804 -44.08 1.16 35.70
C GLY A 804 -44.30 1.49 34.21
N ILE A 805 -43.44 1.02 33.30
CA ILE A 805 -43.45 1.40 31.88
C ILE A 805 -43.94 0.22 31.01
N PRO A 806 -44.97 0.40 30.16
CA PRO A 806 -45.54 -0.70 29.36
C PRO A 806 -44.58 -1.21 28.28
N VAL A 807 -44.43 -2.54 28.23
CA VAL A 807 -43.55 -3.26 27.30
C VAL A 807 -44.39 -3.95 26.23
N HIS A 808 -44.13 -3.66 24.96
CA HIS A 808 -44.83 -4.26 23.83
C HIS A 808 -44.06 -5.49 23.29
N GLU A 809 -44.69 -6.38 22.53
CA GLU A 809 -44.00 -7.49 21.87
C GLU A 809 -43.50 -7.04 20.48
N SER A 810 -42.35 -7.53 20.01
CA SER A 810 -41.81 -7.18 18.68
C SER A 810 -41.71 -8.41 17.78
N TYR A 811 -42.13 -8.27 16.52
CA TYR A 811 -42.14 -9.36 15.56
C TYR A 811 -40.87 -9.39 14.71
N TYR A 812 -40.21 -10.56 14.72
CA TYR A 812 -38.93 -10.82 14.06
C TYR A 812 -38.97 -12.01 13.08
N GLY A 813 -40.16 -12.52 12.75
CA GLY A 813 -40.33 -13.64 11.83
C GLY A 813 -40.16 -13.25 10.36
N ASP A 814 -40.40 -14.23 9.47
CA ASP A 814 -40.43 -14.00 8.03
C ASP A 814 -41.55 -13.01 7.63
N ARG A 815 -41.36 -12.33 6.50
CA ARG A 815 -42.15 -11.17 6.07
C ARG A 815 -43.01 -11.47 4.83
N ASP A 816 -43.25 -12.75 4.55
CA ASP A 816 -44.23 -13.24 3.59
C ASP A 816 -45.67 -13.16 4.14
N THR A 817 -46.63 -13.14 3.22
CA THR A 817 -48.06 -12.98 3.56
C THR A 817 -48.56 -14.10 4.48
N ASP A 818 -48.18 -15.35 4.22
CA ASP A 818 -48.72 -16.52 4.92
C ASP A 818 -48.21 -16.60 6.37
N THR A 819 -46.90 -16.41 6.59
CA THR A 819 -46.30 -16.40 7.94
C THR A 819 -46.80 -15.23 8.79
N LEU A 820 -47.05 -14.06 8.17
CA LEU A 820 -47.68 -12.93 8.84
C LEU A 820 -49.12 -13.27 9.26
N VAL A 821 -49.96 -13.80 8.36
CA VAL A 821 -51.33 -14.23 8.68
C VAL A 821 -51.34 -15.28 9.79
N MET A 822 -50.51 -16.33 9.68
CA MET A 822 -50.39 -17.37 10.70
C MET A 822 -50.03 -16.82 12.09
N LYS A 823 -49.10 -15.85 12.17
CA LYS A 823 -48.77 -15.24 13.47
C LYS A 823 -49.91 -14.37 14.00
N LEU A 824 -50.62 -13.65 13.14
CA LEU A 824 -51.75 -12.82 13.56
C LEU A 824 -52.94 -13.68 14.03
N ASP A 825 -53.22 -14.82 13.40
CA ASP A 825 -54.19 -15.82 13.87
C ASP A 825 -53.80 -16.42 15.23
N ASP A 826 -52.52 -16.77 15.44
CA ASP A 826 -51.97 -17.28 16.70
C ASP A 826 -52.15 -16.27 17.86
N LEU A 827 -51.85 -15.00 17.61
CA LEU A 827 -52.08 -13.91 18.58
C LEU A 827 -53.56 -13.82 18.99
N VAL A 828 -54.50 -13.86 18.04
CA VAL A 828 -55.94 -13.81 18.35
C VAL A 828 -56.42 -15.09 19.06
N SER A 829 -55.86 -16.24 18.71
CA SER A 829 -56.17 -17.52 19.36
C SER A 829 -55.72 -17.56 20.82
N SER A 830 -54.65 -16.84 21.18
CA SER A 830 -54.13 -16.76 22.56
C SER A 830 -55.02 -16.00 23.55
N ILE A 831 -56.01 -15.22 23.07
CA ILE A 831 -56.85 -14.31 23.87
C ILE A 831 -57.66 -15.03 24.97
N GLY A 832 -57.91 -16.34 24.85
CA GLY A 832 -58.70 -17.11 25.82
C GLY A 832 -57.91 -17.83 26.93
N THR A 833 -56.66 -18.20 26.70
CA THR A 833 -55.95 -19.21 27.52
C THR A 833 -55.26 -18.69 28.78
N ASP A 834 -54.99 -17.38 28.87
CA ASP A 834 -54.29 -16.79 30.03
C ASP A 834 -55.18 -16.62 31.27
N SER A 835 -56.50 -16.80 31.14
CA SER A 835 -57.47 -16.72 32.23
C SER A 835 -57.37 -17.87 33.26
N VAL A 836 -56.81 -19.03 32.88
CA VAL A 836 -56.83 -20.27 33.69
C VAL A 836 -55.49 -20.58 34.38
N LYS A 837 -54.39 -19.89 34.05
CA LYS A 837 -53.07 -20.07 34.70
C LYS A 837 -52.75 -19.06 35.81
N ARG A 838 -53.78 -18.39 36.36
CA ARG A 838 -53.64 -17.41 37.45
C ARG A 838 -53.67 -18.02 38.87
N SER A 839 -53.12 -19.23 39.06
CA SER A 839 -52.94 -19.84 40.38
C SER A 839 -51.89 -20.97 40.38
N THR A 840 -50.61 -20.62 40.48
CA THR A 840 -49.48 -21.35 41.12
C THR A 840 -48.17 -20.73 40.64
N GLY A 841 -47.21 -20.55 41.54
CA GLY A 841 -45.91 -19.95 41.20
C GLY A 841 -45.19 -20.74 40.12
N ARG A 842 -44.98 -20.11 38.97
CA ARG A 842 -44.22 -20.68 37.85
C ARG A 842 -43.23 -19.63 37.37
N THR A 843 -41.94 -19.94 37.53
CA THR A 843 -40.86 -19.22 36.86
C THR A 843 -41.18 -19.16 35.37
N LEU A 844 -41.30 -17.96 34.82
CA LEU A 844 -41.68 -17.79 33.41
C LEU A 844 -40.47 -18.19 32.54
N ASP A 845 -40.60 -19.26 31.77
CA ASP A 845 -39.56 -19.66 30.82
C ASP A 845 -39.45 -18.62 29.69
N TYR A 846 -38.41 -17.80 29.75
CA TYR A 846 -38.18 -16.60 28.91
C TYR A 846 -37.72 -16.93 27.47
N THR A 847 -38.29 -17.95 26.82
CA THR A 847 -37.73 -18.56 25.60
C THR A 847 -38.58 -18.49 24.32
N LYS A 848 -39.75 -17.81 24.30
CA LYS A 848 -40.63 -17.79 23.10
C LYS A 848 -41.23 -16.46 22.63
N GLY A 849 -40.86 -15.32 23.22
CA GLY A 849 -41.22 -13.99 22.68
C GLY A 849 -40.16 -12.96 23.03
N ARG A 850 -39.69 -12.18 22.06
CA ARG A 850 -38.79 -11.05 22.32
C ARG A 850 -39.63 -9.81 22.63
N THR A 851 -39.50 -9.31 23.86
CA THR A 851 -40.03 -8.02 24.26
C THR A 851 -39.41 -6.91 23.41
N ALA A 852 -40.20 -5.89 23.11
CA ALA A 852 -39.68 -4.63 22.61
C ALA A 852 -38.67 -4.09 23.63
N PRO A 853 -37.46 -3.67 23.20
CA PRO A 853 -36.64 -2.86 24.06
C PRO A 853 -37.44 -1.63 24.48
N LEU A 854 -37.41 -1.30 25.78
CA LEU A 854 -37.72 0.04 26.26
C LEU A 854 -36.62 1.00 25.73
N GLN A 855 -36.40 2.15 26.37
CA GLN A 855 -35.24 2.98 26.06
C GLN A 855 -33.96 2.36 26.66
N GLU A 856 -33.61 1.22 26.08
CA GLU A 856 -32.49 0.36 26.44
C GLU A 856 -31.31 0.66 25.54
N GLY A 857 -30.26 1.19 26.16
CA GLY A 857 -28.95 1.23 25.55
C GLY A 857 -28.32 -0.15 25.49
N CYS A 858 -27.11 -0.23 24.93
CA CYS A 858 -26.32 -1.45 24.93
C CYS A 858 -24.96 -1.23 25.61
N ARG A 859 -24.64 -2.06 26.59
CA ARG A 859 -23.26 -2.27 27.03
C ARG A 859 -22.63 -3.37 26.19
N ILE A 860 -21.59 -3.01 25.46
CA ILE A 860 -20.80 -3.91 24.63
C ILE A 860 -19.49 -4.16 25.36
N GLU A 861 -19.23 -5.41 25.72
CA GLU A 861 -18.00 -5.80 26.41
C GLU A 861 -17.37 -7.03 25.76
N GLY A 862 -16.05 -7.08 25.69
CA GLY A 862 -15.36 -8.17 25.02
C GLY A 862 -13.91 -7.87 24.71
N PHE A 863 -13.36 -8.65 23.79
CA PHE A 863 -12.04 -8.38 23.23
C PHE A 863 -11.97 -8.70 21.74
N VAL A 864 -11.03 -8.04 21.05
CA VAL A 864 -10.68 -8.33 19.66
C VAL A 864 -9.17 -8.45 19.51
N TRP A 865 -8.73 -9.24 18.52
CA TRP A 865 -7.35 -9.29 18.08
C TRP A 865 -7.21 -8.46 16.82
N VAL A 866 -6.34 -7.46 16.84
CA VAL A 866 -6.01 -6.62 15.67
C VAL A 866 -4.56 -6.82 15.29
N LYS A 867 -4.22 -6.71 14.00
CA LYS A 867 -2.82 -6.60 13.58
C LYS A 867 -2.25 -5.26 14.06
N LYS A 868 -0.95 -5.21 14.32
CA LYS A 868 -0.23 -4.00 14.77
C LYS A 868 0.04 -3.02 13.62
N VAL A 869 -1.03 -2.56 12.98
CA VAL A 869 -1.02 -1.60 11.86
C VAL A 869 -2.05 -0.50 12.11
N PRO A 870 -1.91 0.70 11.51
CA PRO A 870 -2.94 1.73 11.56
C PRO A 870 -4.30 1.20 11.10
N GLY A 871 -5.34 1.39 11.91
CA GLY A 871 -6.64 0.76 11.69
C GLY A 871 -7.77 1.44 12.45
N ASN A 872 -9.02 1.05 12.17
CA ASN A 872 -10.21 1.67 12.75
C ASN A 872 -11.12 0.59 13.36
N MET A 873 -11.45 0.69 14.65
CA MET A 873 -12.57 -0.03 15.24
C MET A 873 -13.81 0.86 15.18
N ILE A 874 -14.92 0.37 14.62
CA ILE A 874 -16.13 1.17 14.40
C ILE A 874 -17.31 0.48 15.08
N ILE A 875 -18.02 1.23 15.93
CA ILE A 875 -19.27 0.80 16.57
C ILE A 875 -20.41 1.64 15.99
N SER A 876 -21.42 0.99 15.43
CA SER A 876 -22.54 1.64 14.72
C SER A 876 -23.80 0.77 14.75
N ALA A 877 -24.95 1.31 14.31
CA ALA A 877 -26.14 0.51 14.09
C ALA A 877 -26.03 -0.25 12.77
N PHE A 878 -26.26 -1.56 12.80
CA PHE A 878 -26.32 -2.43 11.63
C PHE A 878 -27.45 -3.45 11.76
N SER A 879 -28.09 -3.78 10.63
CA SER A 879 -29.07 -4.87 10.53
C SER A 879 -29.16 -5.34 9.09
N GLY A 880 -29.25 -6.67 8.90
CA GLY A 880 -29.50 -7.27 7.59
C GLY A 880 -30.95 -7.20 7.11
N SER A 881 -31.86 -6.57 7.88
CA SER A 881 -33.30 -6.51 7.60
C SER A 881 -33.98 -5.18 7.95
N HIS A 882 -33.20 -4.16 8.34
CA HIS A 882 -33.71 -2.83 8.67
C HIS A 882 -32.82 -1.73 8.06
N SER A 883 -33.36 -0.51 7.94
CA SER A 883 -32.62 0.71 7.61
C SER A 883 -32.82 1.76 8.70
N PHE A 884 -31.81 2.59 8.94
CA PHE A 884 -31.78 3.56 10.05
C PHE A 884 -31.84 5.00 9.54
N ASP A 885 -32.48 5.90 10.29
CA ASP A 885 -32.48 7.34 10.02
C ASP A 885 -31.24 7.98 10.67
N ALA A 886 -30.26 8.34 9.84
CA ALA A 886 -29.01 8.95 10.27
C ALA A 886 -29.20 10.30 11.00
N SER A 887 -30.35 10.98 10.85
CA SER A 887 -30.63 12.25 11.52
C SER A 887 -31.12 12.11 12.97
N ARG A 888 -31.44 10.88 13.40
CA ARG A 888 -32.02 10.56 14.72
C ARG A 888 -31.15 9.61 15.56
N MET A 889 -29.98 9.23 15.06
CA MET A 889 -29.12 8.22 15.68
C MET A 889 -28.13 8.84 16.66
N ASN A 890 -28.43 8.73 17.95
CA ASN A 890 -27.54 9.21 18.99
C ASN A 890 -26.48 8.15 19.35
N MET A 891 -25.21 8.44 19.03
CA MET A 891 -24.04 7.57 19.30
C MET A 891 -23.26 7.98 20.57
N SER A 892 -23.89 8.76 21.45
CA SER A 892 -23.36 9.05 22.79
C SER A 892 -23.05 7.77 23.56
N HIS A 893 -21.92 7.75 24.26
CA HIS A 893 -21.46 6.54 24.95
C HIS A 893 -20.52 6.83 26.12
N VAL A 894 -20.32 5.83 26.97
CA VAL A 894 -19.45 5.86 28.15
C VAL A 894 -18.45 4.72 28.05
N ILE A 895 -17.17 5.03 28.11
CA ILE A 895 -16.09 4.04 28.02
C ILE A 895 -15.73 3.62 29.44
N SER A 896 -16.22 2.46 29.88
CA SER A 896 -15.93 1.94 31.23
C SER A 896 -14.47 1.47 31.31
N THR A 897 -14.05 0.65 30.34
CA THR A 897 -12.65 0.21 30.20
C THR A 897 -12.26 0.10 28.74
N LEU A 898 -11.07 0.54 28.38
CA LEU A 898 -10.39 0.27 27.12
C LEU A 898 -8.90 0.09 27.39
N SER A 899 -8.37 -1.09 27.05
CA SER A 899 -7.00 -1.50 27.33
C SER A 899 -6.43 -2.39 26.23
N PHE A 900 -5.11 -2.33 26.03
CA PHE A 900 -4.38 -3.06 25.00
C PHE A 900 -3.41 -4.06 25.65
N GLY A 901 -3.22 -5.22 25.04
CA GLY A 901 -2.34 -6.28 25.54
C GLY A 901 -3.04 -7.36 26.37
N SER A 902 -2.25 -8.17 27.08
CA SER A 902 -2.74 -9.27 27.91
C SER A 902 -2.99 -8.82 29.36
N LYS A 903 -3.96 -9.44 30.04
CA LYS A 903 -4.24 -9.13 31.45
C LYS A 903 -3.17 -9.76 32.35
N ILE A 904 -2.58 -8.93 33.21
CA ILE A 904 -1.51 -9.29 34.14
C ILE A 904 -1.94 -10.49 35.00
N THR A 905 -1.11 -11.54 35.04
CA THR A 905 -1.39 -12.74 35.84
C THR A 905 -1.06 -12.52 37.32
N PRO A 906 -1.66 -13.27 38.27
CA PRO A 906 -1.38 -13.11 39.70
C PRO A 906 0.11 -13.28 40.08
N MET A 907 0.86 -14.09 39.32
CA MET A 907 2.32 -14.25 39.51
C MET A 907 3.12 -12.99 39.19
N MET A 908 2.69 -12.19 38.21
CA MET A 908 3.39 -10.96 37.79
C MET A 908 3.10 -9.77 38.71
N MET A 909 2.16 -9.92 39.64
CA MET A 909 1.66 -8.83 40.50
C MET A 909 2.68 -8.38 41.56
N SER A 910 3.60 -9.24 41.98
CA SER A 910 4.70 -8.92 42.91
C SER A 910 5.78 -8.07 42.23
N ASP A 911 6.24 -8.46 41.05
CA ASP A 911 7.20 -7.68 40.25
C ASP A 911 6.59 -6.36 39.80
N MET A 912 5.32 -6.35 39.39
CA MET A 912 4.62 -5.11 39.03
C MET A 912 4.43 -4.17 40.23
N LYS A 913 4.36 -4.67 41.47
CA LYS A 913 4.37 -3.81 42.67
C LYS A 913 5.74 -3.18 42.95
N ARG A 914 6.84 -3.83 42.55
CA ARG A 914 8.21 -3.26 42.60
C ARG A 914 8.41 -2.22 41.49
N LEU A 915 7.88 -2.50 40.29
CA LEU A 915 8.11 -1.72 39.07
C LEU A 915 7.03 -0.65 38.79
N GLY A 916 5.94 -0.63 39.55
CA GLY A 916 4.79 0.29 39.42
C GLY A 916 5.04 1.80 39.58
N PRO A 917 6.19 2.29 40.07
CA PRO A 917 6.56 3.71 39.91
C PRO A 917 7.11 4.07 38.52
N TYR A 918 7.57 3.07 37.75
CA TYR A 918 8.28 3.24 36.47
C TYR A 918 7.48 2.76 35.26
N ILE A 919 6.77 1.63 35.42
CA ILE A 919 5.60 1.36 34.60
C ILE A 919 4.60 2.44 34.99
N GLY A 920 4.19 3.28 34.03
CA GLY A 920 3.20 4.30 34.34
C GLY A 920 1.99 3.63 34.99
N VAL A 921 1.43 4.26 36.02
CA VAL A 921 0.01 4.05 36.36
C VAL A 921 -0.75 4.67 35.20
N GLY A 922 -0.77 3.93 34.09
CA GLY A 922 -1.18 4.40 32.79
C GLY A 922 -2.66 4.71 32.86
N HIS A 923 -2.96 5.99 33.09
CA HIS A 923 -4.31 6.49 33.05
C HIS A 923 -4.81 6.25 31.62
N ASN A 924 -5.47 5.12 31.42
CA ASN A 924 -6.27 4.80 30.24
C ASN A 924 -7.24 5.97 30.06
N ARG A 925 -6.87 6.97 29.25
CA ARG A 925 -7.42 8.34 29.37
C ARG A 925 -8.93 8.41 29.07
N LEU A 926 -9.43 7.39 28.39
CA LEU A 926 -10.84 7.21 28.04
C LEU A 926 -11.63 6.44 29.12
N ASN A 927 -10.99 5.71 30.04
CA ASN A 927 -11.70 4.95 31.07
C ASN A 927 -12.45 5.87 32.03
N GLY A 928 -13.72 5.56 32.27
CA GLY A 928 -14.64 6.38 33.08
C GLY A 928 -15.13 7.65 32.39
N GLN A 929 -14.74 7.91 31.14
CA GLN A 929 -15.17 9.11 30.40
C GLN A 929 -16.51 8.88 29.69
N ALA A 930 -17.34 9.93 29.68
CA ALA A 930 -18.64 9.95 29.02
C ALA A 930 -18.63 10.98 27.88
N TYR A 931 -19.03 10.55 26.69
CA TYR A 931 -19.14 11.35 25.47
C TYR A 931 -20.61 11.47 25.09
N MET A 932 -21.23 12.59 25.49
CA MET A 932 -22.64 12.88 25.28
C MET A 932 -22.81 14.00 24.25
N THR A 933 -23.65 13.81 23.25
CA THR A 933 -24.10 14.87 22.32
C THR A 933 -25.29 15.61 22.90
N SER A 934 -25.32 16.94 22.76
CA SER A 934 -26.44 17.76 23.27
C SER A 934 -27.73 17.54 22.45
N LEU A 935 -28.86 18.07 22.94
CA LEU A 935 -30.13 18.08 22.18
C LEU A 935 -30.17 19.18 21.10
N GLU A 936 -29.26 20.15 21.16
CA GLU A 936 -29.14 21.23 20.17
C GLU A 936 -28.24 20.82 18.99
N ASP A 937 -27.22 19.99 19.27
CA ASP A 937 -26.46 19.27 18.25
C ASP A 937 -27.34 18.16 17.63
N ARG A 938 -27.71 18.34 16.36
CA ARG A 938 -28.54 17.38 15.62
C ARG A 938 -27.92 15.99 15.68
N ALA A 939 -28.76 14.95 15.80
CA ALA A 939 -28.32 13.56 16.03
C ALA A 939 -27.73 12.86 14.79
N ASN A 940 -26.89 13.57 14.02
CA ASN A 940 -26.08 13.10 12.90
C ASN A 940 -24.56 13.29 13.15
N VAL A 941 -24.15 13.29 14.41
CA VAL A 941 -22.75 13.44 14.85
C VAL A 941 -22.08 12.08 15.06
N THR A 942 -20.98 11.87 14.36
CA THR A 942 -20.02 10.78 14.60
C THR A 942 -19.02 11.22 15.66
N ILE A 943 -18.77 10.37 16.66
CA ILE A 943 -17.76 10.61 17.70
C ILE A 943 -16.51 9.84 17.31
N GLU A 944 -15.39 10.53 17.10
CA GLU A 944 -14.14 9.93 16.64
C GLU A 944 -13.04 10.09 17.69
N HIS A 945 -12.56 8.97 18.20
CA HIS A 945 -11.42 8.88 19.12
C HIS A 945 -10.17 8.52 18.33
N TYR A 946 -9.11 9.31 18.49
CA TYR A 946 -7.80 9.11 17.91
C TYR A 946 -6.86 8.64 19.01
N LEU A 947 -6.39 7.39 18.91
CA LEU A 947 -5.58 6.71 19.92
C LEU A 947 -4.19 6.40 19.38
N GLN A 948 -3.17 7.00 20.00
CA GLN A 948 -1.77 6.69 19.72
C GLN A 948 -1.26 5.71 20.78
N VAL A 949 -1.00 4.46 20.38
CA VAL A 949 -0.66 3.33 21.25
C VAL A 949 0.85 3.08 21.23
N VAL A 950 1.47 2.97 22.41
CA VAL A 950 2.91 2.77 22.62
C VAL A 950 3.13 1.48 23.41
N LYS A 951 4.05 0.63 22.94
CA LYS A 951 4.46 -0.57 23.69
C LYS A 951 5.45 -0.17 24.80
N THR A 952 5.24 -0.68 26.00
CA THR A 952 6.18 -0.58 27.12
C THR A 952 6.62 -1.99 27.49
N GLU A 953 7.92 -2.27 27.42
CA GLU A 953 8.51 -3.56 27.73
C GLU A 953 9.40 -3.45 28.98
N VAL A 954 9.27 -4.39 29.91
CA VAL A 954 10.00 -4.35 31.18
C VAL A 954 10.83 -5.61 31.35
N SER A 955 12.14 -5.42 31.41
CA SER A 955 13.12 -6.47 31.64
C SER A 955 13.58 -6.43 33.10
N GLY A 956 12.93 -7.23 33.93
CA GLY A 956 13.32 -7.44 35.33
C GLY A 956 14.44 -8.47 35.47
N LEU A 957 15.03 -8.53 36.67
CA LEU A 957 16.12 -9.47 37.01
C LEU A 957 15.81 -10.97 36.76
N SER A 958 14.53 -11.35 36.65
CA SER A 958 14.08 -12.75 36.50
C SER A 958 14.02 -13.26 35.04
N HIS A 959 14.57 -12.54 34.06
CA HIS A 959 14.53 -12.86 32.60
C HIS A 959 13.14 -12.96 31.95
N ASN A 960 12.04 -12.95 32.70
CA ASN A 960 10.70 -12.84 32.15
C ASN A 960 10.42 -11.39 31.73
N MET A 961 10.25 -11.17 30.43
CA MET A 961 9.91 -9.87 29.84
C MET A 961 8.41 -9.62 30.01
N ILE A 962 8.04 -8.45 30.54
CA ILE A 962 6.65 -8.03 30.71
C ILE A 962 6.30 -7.03 29.62
N GLU A 963 5.34 -7.36 28.77
CA GLU A 963 4.78 -6.43 27.79
C GLU A 963 3.53 -5.73 28.34
N ASN A 964 3.51 -4.41 28.22
CA ASN A 964 2.36 -3.56 28.51
C ASN A 964 2.14 -2.60 27.33
N TYR A 965 0.95 -2.01 27.22
CA TYR A 965 0.63 -1.01 26.20
C TYR A 965 -0.04 0.19 26.85
N GLU A 966 0.51 1.38 26.58
CA GLU A 966 -0.02 2.66 27.01
C GLU A 966 -0.57 3.42 25.80
N TYR A 967 -1.50 4.35 26.00
CA TYR A 967 -2.02 5.17 24.90
C TYR A 967 -2.34 6.60 25.29
N THR A 968 -2.17 7.51 24.34
CA THR A 968 -2.80 8.84 24.38
C THR A 968 -4.10 8.79 23.59
N ALA A 969 -5.04 9.70 23.91
CA ALA A 969 -6.32 9.77 23.22
C ALA A 969 -6.76 11.23 23.02
N HIS A 970 -7.36 11.51 21.86
CA HIS A 970 -8.02 12.76 21.51
C HIS A 970 -9.40 12.47 20.91
N THR A 971 -10.44 13.20 21.29
CA THR A 971 -11.81 13.00 20.79
C THR A 971 -12.25 14.18 19.91
N SER A 972 -12.85 13.87 18.77
CA SER A 972 -13.45 14.84 17.84
C SER A 972 -14.93 14.52 17.60
N LEU A 973 -15.71 15.53 17.23
CA LEU A 973 -17.12 15.43 16.86
C LEU A 973 -17.28 15.85 15.40
N ILE A 974 -17.75 14.95 14.54
CA ILE A 974 -17.86 15.18 13.10
C ILE A 974 -19.29 14.96 12.64
N HIS A 975 -19.89 15.99 12.04
CA HIS A 975 -21.19 15.89 11.38
C HIS A 975 -21.04 15.11 10.07
N SER A 976 -21.85 14.07 9.87
CA SER A 976 -21.87 13.27 8.64
C SER A 976 -23.28 13.13 8.08
N HIS A 977 -23.36 12.84 6.77
CA HIS A 977 -24.59 12.37 6.13
C HIS A 977 -24.71 10.83 6.12
N SER A 978 -23.66 10.12 6.54
CA SER A 978 -23.70 8.67 6.78
C SER A 978 -24.39 8.34 8.10
N ILE A 979 -24.71 7.05 8.29
CA ILE A 979 -25.05 6.49 9.62
C ILE A 979 -24.00 6.95 10.65
N PRO A 980 -24.40 7.61 11.76
CA PRO A 980 -23.49 8.00 12.82
C PRO A 980 -22.82 6.80 13.48
N ALA A 981 -21.59 6.97 13.92
CA ALA A 981 -20.80 5.92 14.58
C ALA A 981 -19.97 6.48 15.75
N ALA A 982 -19.52 5.58 16.62
CA ALA A 982 -18.35 5.80 17.47
C ALA A 982 -17.16 5.10 16.79
N LYS A 983 -16.15 5.87 16.38
CA LYS A 983 -14.94 5.36 15.73
C LYS A 983 -13.75 5.48 16.65
N PHE A 984 -12.90 4.47 16.65
CA PHE A 984 -11.63 4.42 17.37
C PHE A 984 -10.53 4.21 16.33
N HIS A 985 -9.85 5.30 15.98
CA HIS A 985 -8.68 5.31 15.13
C HIS A 985 -7.48 4.86 15.97
N LEU A 986 -6.82 3.79 15.55
CA LEU A 986 -5.72 3.15 16.26
C LEU A 986 -4.44 3.38 15.48
N GLU A 987 -3.47 4.06 16.08
CA GLU A 987 -2.15 4.30 15.51
C GLU A 987 -1.09 3.72 16.46
N PHE A 988 -0.44 2.64 16.03
CA PHE A 988 0.64 2.01 16.80
C PHE A 988 1.97 2.74 16.55
N SER A 989 2.59 3.21 17.63
CA SER A 989 3.92 3.83 17.60
C SER A 989 4.99 2.81 17.19
N PRO A 990 5.90 3.16 16.24
CA PRO A 990 7.08 2.34 15.93
C PRO A 990 8.16 2.40 17.03
N MET A 991 7.99 3.28 18.02
CA MET A 991 8.83 3.35 19.21
C MET A 991 8.18 2.60 20.38
N GLN A 992 8.98 1.78 21.07
CA GLN A 992 8.65 1.17 22.35
C GLN A 992 9.53 1.73 23.49
N VAL A 993 9.00 1.71 24.71
CA VAL A 993 9.75 2.10 25.93
C VAL A 993 10.26 0.83 26.61
N LEU A 994 11.58 0.63 26.62
CA LEU A 994 12.23 -0.45 27.38
C LEU A 994 12.64 0.06 28.77
N ILE A 995 12.21 -0.63 29.81
CA ILE A 995 12.62 -0.38 31.20
C ILE A 995 13.48 -1.56 31.66
N SER A 996 14.75 -1.33 31.98
CA SER A 996 15.67 -2.37 32.47
C SER A 996 16.13 -2.13 33.90
N GLU A 997 16.12 -3.19 34.72
CA GLU A 997 16.77 -3.20 36.04
C GLU A 997 18.27 -3.53 35.87
N ASN A 998 19.13 -2.53 36.07
CA ASN A 998 20.59 -2.68 35.98
C ASN A 998 21.18 -2.80 37.39
N SER A 999 21.85 -3.92 37.67
CA SER A 999 22.71 -4.11 38.84
C SER A 999 24.15 -3.64 38.55
N LYS A 1000 24.86 -3.15 39.57
CA LYS A 1000 26.28 -2.81 39.42
C LYS A 1000 27.12 -4.09 39.43
N PRO A 1001 28.10 -4.26 38.52
CA PRO A 1001 28.99 -5.42 38.54
C PRO A 1001 29.94 -5.35 39.75
N PHE A 1002 30.22 -6.49 40.37
CA PHE A 1002 31.08 -6.59 41.56
C PHE A 1002 32.50 -6.01 41.34
N SER A 1003 33.02 -6.03 40.12
CA SER A 1003 34.29 -5.39 39.76
C SER A 1003 34.29 -3.87 39.97
N HIS A 1004 33.16 -3.20 39.75
CA HIS A 1004 33.02 -1.75 39.98
C HIS A 1004 33.05 -1.41 41.49
N PHE A 1005 32.44 -2.27 42.31
CA PHE A 1005 32.50 -2.14 43.78
C PHE A 1005 33.94 -2.30 44.29
N ILE A 1006 34.67 -3.32 43.83
CA ILE A 1006 36.06 -3.56 44.23
C ILE A 1006 37.01 -2.44 43.77
N THR A 1007 36.85 -1.92 42.55
CA THR A 1007 37.67 -0.79 42.07
C THR A 1007 37.43 0.49 42.88
N ASN A 1008 36.16 0.80 43.20
CA ASN A 1008 35.84 1.91 44.10
C ASN A 1008 36.38 1.70 45.53
N LEU A 1009 36.33 0.48 46.06
CA LEU A 1009 36.91 0.15 47.36
C LEU A 1009 38.43 0.39 47.40
N CYS A 1010 39.16 -0.05 46.37
CA CYS A 1010 40.59 0.24 46.24
C CYS A 1010 40.86 1.75 46.13
N ALA A 1011 40.02 2.50 45.42
CA ALA A 1011 40.13 3.95 45.29
C ALA A 1011 39.86 4.69 46.61
N ILE A 1012 38.87 4.26 47.40
CA ILE A 1012 38.57 4.80 48.74
C ILE A 1012 39.77 4.57 49.66
N ILE A 1013 40.30 3.35 49.72
CA ILE A 1013 41.45 3.01 50.57
C ILE A 1013 42.69 3.84 50.17
N GLY A 1014 43.05 3.84 48.88
CA GLY A 1014 44.20 4.61 48.38
C GLY A 1014 44.05 6.14 48.55
N GLY A 1015 42.84 6.67 48.31
CA GLY A 1015 42.52 8.08 48.46
C GLY A 1015 42.60 8.55 49.91
N VAL A 1016 42.06 7.78 50.86
CA VAL A 1016 42.16 8.14 52.28
C VAL A 1016 43.60 8.02 52.79
N PHE A 1017 44.36 6.99 52.40
CA PHE A 1017 45.78 6.87 52.79
C PHE A 1017 46.65 8.01 52.25
N THR A 1018 46.43 8.44 51.00
CA THR A 1018 47.20 9.57 50.41
C THR A 1018 46.85 10.90 51.07
N VAL A 1019 45.57 11.18 51.32
CA VAL A 1019 45.15 12.41 52.03
C VAL A 1019 45.62 12.42 53.49
N ALA A 1020 45.55 11.28 54.19
CA ALA A 1020 46.07 11.13 55.55
C ALA A 1020 47.60 11.36 55.61
N GLY A 1021 48.36 10.86 54.64
CA GLY A 1021 49.81 11.08 54.57
C GLY A 1021 50.20 12.55 54.30
N ILE A 1022 49.41 13.26 53.48
CA ILE A 1022 49.59 14.71 53.27
C ILE A 1022 49.28 15.48 54.55
N LEU A 1023 48.18 15.14 55.24
CA LEU A 1023 47.81 15.75 56.53
C LEU A 1023 48.86 15.51 57.62
N ASP A 1024 49.38 14.29 57.76
CA ASP A 1024 50.45 13.98 58.73
C ASP A 1024 51.74 14.74 58.41
N SER A 1025 52.12 14.84 57.13
CA SER A 1025 53.29 15.64 56.70
C SER A 1025 53.13 17.12 57.04
N ILE A 1026 51.94 17.70 56.83
CA ILE A 1026 51.63 19.09 57.20
C ILE A 1026 51.66 19.27 58.72
N LEU A 1027 50.97 18.41 59.47
CA LEU A 1027 50.91 18.47 60.94
C LEU A 1027 52.28 18.29 61.60
N TYR A 1028 53.08 17.35 61.11
CA TYR A 1028 54.45 17.14 61.57
C TYR A 1028 55.32 18.38 61.33
N ASN A 1029 55.23 18.98 60.14
CA ASN A 1029 55.98 20.20 59.82
C ASN A 1029 55.51 21.42 60.64
N THR A 1030 54.20 21.61 60.87
CA THR A 1030 53.70 22.70 61.71
C THR A 1030 54.06 22.50 63.19
N CYS A 1031 53.98 21.29 63.74
CA CYS A 1031 54.42 21.01 65.11
C CYS A 1031 55.93 21.18 65.29
N LYS A 1032 56.73 20.83 64.26
CA LYS A 1032 58.18 21.06 64.22
C LYS A 1032 58.53 22.55 64.12
N LEU A 1033 57.71 23.35 63.42
CA LEU A 1033 57.86 24.80 63.34
C LEU A 1033 57.46 25.47 64.66
N ALA A 1034 56.33 25.08 65.26
CA ALA A 1034 55.89 25.55 66.57
C ALA A 1034 56.94 25.27 67.67
N ARG A 1035 57.47 24.04 67.74
CA ARG A 1035 58.57 23.71 68.67
C ARG A 1035 59.86 24.51 68.41
N LYS A 1036 60.13 24.96 67.18
CA LYS A 1036 61.27 25.86 66.91
C LYS A 1036 61.02 27.28 67.43
N ILE A 1037 59.78 27.75 67.35
CA ILE A 1037 59.35 29.07 67.84
C ILE A 1037 59.38 29.08 69.39
N ASP A 1038 58.82 28.06 70.04
CA ASP A 1038 58.84 27.92 71.51
C ASP A 1038 60.27 27.80 72.10
N LEU A 1039 61.23 27.31 71.31
CA LEU A 1039 62.64 27.20 71.69
C LEU A 1039 63.47 28.47 71.38
N GLY A 1040 62.84 29.57 70.99
CA GLY A 1040 63.48 30.89 70.93
C GLY A 1040 64.61 31.04 69.90
N LYS A 1041 64.63 30.23 68.84
CA LYS A 1041 65.62 30.33 67.75
C LYS A 1041 65.02 30.91 66.48
N ASN A 1042 64.96 32.24 66.42
CA ASN A 1042 64.73 32.99 65.19
C ASN A 1042 66.03 33.10 64.38
N TYR A 1043 66.07 32.49 63.20
CA TYR A 1043 66.85 32.89 62.02
C TYR A 1043 66.18 32.29 60.78
#